data_AF-A0A8H6FSD3-F1
#
_entry.id   AF-A0A8H6FSD3-F1
#
_cell.length_a   1.000
_cell.length_b   1.000
_cell.length_c   1.000
_cell.angle_alpha   90.00
_cell.angle_beta   90.00
_cell.angle_gamma   90.00
#
_symmetry.space_group_name_H-M   'P 1'
#
loop_
_entity.id
_entity.type
_entity.pdbx_description
1 polymer ?
#
loop_
_entity_poly.entity_id
_entity_poly.type
_entity_poly.pdbx_seq_one_letter_code
_entity_poly.pdbx_strand_id
1 'polypeptide(L)'
;MIDPVTALGLAGNIVEFIDFFCKVLHDTKSLYGSRTGASAENDVIEAISVDLINLNNALAAPSEPGAIPDSIRSLASNCKGVAEEILEILNKIKVHGDHGKWKSFVQALRSVWKKEQIEELVKRMEKLRNETQYGLQLMLSEGQSEIQMMLASLVAENKRLKLDGMQQLEGLVKGVHDAISQLQAETKRRNETARDEPKAVQRLSSGDATEMTPSSPSWEDMKGLSNNIFSLAEEVRSSASDNMLLNSLWFDYIKHRQATVESAHEETFRWVLDPSSPTKFDDWVRSQTGIYWIMGKAGSGKSTLMKFLLNHTKTAESLKSWAGTKELVTASFFFWNSGSSMQKSQEGLFRSLLYEILSQCPDLTRTVCASKAKTFRPFVREVEPWSREELWHAIEQLKEQSGVRAKFCFFIDGLDEYDGDPDHIVSVLESLRSWPDIKLCISSRPYNEFIDAFGRSSDPQLTLEDLTREDIRIYVRNTLEENLRFRALKASDDRSQDLVHEIVEKARGVFLWVILVVRSLLAGLRNADRIYDLQKRLQEFPETLEKYFGHMITSVEPVYREQTAQAFEFALETERPLPLMMYSFLDEEDLDAVAAAPFNPLTTEEISSRQDDMRRRLNGRCKGLLEVVSSKVMNLLSQHIQLSVPRTQGGVPPPHSPRLSAHERHAEHAC
;
A
#
# COMPACT_ATOMS: atom_id res chain seq x y z
N MET A 1 16.56 -19.22 9.84
CA MET A 1 15.42 -20.16 9.95
C MET A 1 14.75 -20.28 8.59
N ILE A 2 14.72 -21.47 7.98
CA ILE A 2 13.90 -21.71 6.77
C ILE A 2 12.45 -21.67 7.23
N ASP A 3 11.59 -20.98 6.49
CA ASP A 3 10.21 -20.80 6.89
C ASP A 3 9.42 -22.12 6.73
N PRO A 4 8.50 -22.46 7.67
CA PRO A 4 7.68 -23.67 7.63
C PRO A 4 6.96 -23.94 6.30
N VAL A 5 6.65 -22.91 5.51
CA VAL A 5 5.96 -23.04 4.21
C VAL A 5 6.89 -23.64 3.15
N THR A 6 8.18 -23.30 3.18
CA THR A 6 9.19 -23.90 2.31
C THR A 6 9.40 -25.40 2.63
N ALA A 7 9.44 -25.76 3.90
CA ALA A 7 9.59 -27.16 4.32
C ALA A 7 8.36 -28.03 3.95
N LEU A 8 7.17 -27.46 4.09
CA LEU A 8 5.92 -28.08 3.69
C LEU A 8 5.78 -28.25 2.17
N GLY A 9 6.19 -27.23 1.40
CA GLY A 9 6.22 -27.31 -0.07
C GLY A 9 7.15 -28.40 -0.61
N LEU A 10 8.30 -28.60 0.04
CA LEU A 10 9.21 -29.71 -0.28
C LEU A 10 8.55 -31.07 -0.03
N ALA A 11 7.93 -31.24 1.14
CA ALA A 11 7.28 -32.50 1.51
C ALA A 11 6.16 -32.87 0.54
N GLY A 12 5.39 -31.89 0.06
CA GLY A 12 4.35 -32.12 -0.94
C GLY A 12 4.88 -32.61 -2.29
N ASN A 13 5.95 -31.98 -2.81
CA ASN A 13 6.59 -32.41 -4.05
C ASN A 13 7.17 -33.83 -3.96
N ILE A 14 7.73 -34.21 -2.80
CA ILE A 14 8.22 -35.58 -2.56
C ILE A 14 7.07 -36.60 -2.62
N VAL A 15 5.91 -36.29 -2.04
CA VAL A 15 4.73 -37.16 -2.06
C VAL A 15 4.20 -37.36 -3.48
N GLU A 16 4.09 -36.28 -4.27
CA GLU A 16 3.66 -36.37 -5.68
C GLU A 16 4.63 -37.19 -6.53
N PHE A 17 5.94 -36.94 -6.38
CA PHE A 17 6.97 -37.69 -7.10
C PHE A 17 6.91 -39.19 -6.79
N ILE A 18 6.86 -39.56 -5.51
CA ILE A 18 6.81 -40.96 -5.10
C ILE A 18 5.53 -41.64 -5.58
N ASP A 19 4.38 -40.97 -5.49
CA ASP A 19 3.12 -41.57 -5.92
C ASP A 19 3.11 -41.87 -7.42
N PHE A 20 3.47 -40.87 -8.20
CA PHE A 20 3.46 -40.95 -9.64
C PHE A 20 4.40 -42.07 -10.11
N PHE A 21 5.62 -42.13 -9.57
CA PHE A 21 6.58 -43.19 -9.91
C PHE A 21 6.16 -44.57 -9.41
N CYS A 22 5.56 -44.69 -8.23
CA CYS A 22 5.02 -45.96 -7.77
C CYS A 22 3.94 -46.50 -8.72
N LYS A 23 3.02 -45.64 -9.20
CA LYS A 23 2.00 -46.00 -10.20
C LYS A 23 2.63 -46.46 -11.51
N VAL A 24 3.54 -45.65 -12.06
CA VAL A 24 4.23 -45.95 -13.32
C VAL A 24 5.03 -47.26 -13.25
N LEU A 25 5.74 -47.52 -12.14
CA LEU A 25 6.52 -48.75 -11.98
C LEU A 25 5.62 -49.97 -11.74
N HIS A 26 4.53 -49.81 -11.00
CA HIS A 26 3.55 -50.87 -10.79
C HIS A 26 2.84 -51.23 -12.10
N ASP A 27 2.49 -50.23 -12.91
CA ASP A 27 1.96 -50.43 -14.26
C ASP A 27 3.01 -51.07 -15.17
N THR A 28 4.28 -50.66 -15.08
CA THR A 28 5.37 -51.30 -15.82
C THR A 28 5.54 -52.78 -15.41
N LYS A 29 5.40 -53.10 -14.12
CA LYS A 29 5.48 -54.46 -13.57
C LYS A 29 4.27 -55.33 -13.98
N SER A 30 3.05 -54.79 -13.92
CA SER A 30 1.83 -55.51 -14.31
C SER A 30 1.74 -55.73 -15.83
N LEU A 31 2.23 -54.76 -16.61
CA LEU A 31 2.22 -54.81 -18.07
C LEU A 31 3.35 -55.67 -18.68
N TYR A 32 4.22 -56.31 -17.87
CA TYR A 32 5.04 -57.44 -18.36
C TYR A 32 4.17 -58.65 -18.80
N GLY A 33 2.84 -58.59 -18.58
CA GLY A 33 1.85 -59.59 -19.01
C GLY A 33 0.77 -59.15 -20.02
N SER A 34 0.60 -57.87 -20.43
CA SER A 34 -0.36 -57.51 -21.50
C SER A 34 -0.10 -56.13 -22.16
N ARG A 35 -0.71 -55.88 -23.34
CA ARG A 35 -0.47 -54.74 -24.25
C ARG A 35 -1.60 -53.69 -24.20
N THR A 36 -1.34 -52.50 -23.63
CA THR A 36 -1.84 -51.17 -24.08
C THR A 36 -1.18 -50.05 -23.25
N GLY A 37 -0.96 -48.85 -23.82
CA GLY A 37 -0.26 -47.74 -23.15
C GLY A 37 -0.80 -46.35 -23.52
N ALA A 38 -0.60 -45.37 -22.63
CA ALA A 38 -1.00 -43.96 -22.75
C ALA A 38 0.22 -43.01 -22.78
N SER A 39 0.04 -41.83 -23.38
CA SER A 39 1.09 -40.93 -23.92
C SER A 39 1.20 -39.55 -23.24
N ALA A 40 0.41 -39.24 -22.21
CA ALA A 40 0.37 -37.90 -21.58
C ALA A 40 1.25 -37.74 -20.33
N GLU A 41 1.89 -38.83 -19.87
CA GLU A 41 2.59 -38.92 -18.58
C GLU A 41 4.05 -38.41 -18.63
N ASN A 42 4.62 -38.20 -19.82
CA ASN A 42 6.06 -37.98 -19.99
C ASN A 42 6.50 -36.55 -19.66
N ASP A 43 5.73 -35.53 -20.05
CA ASP A 43 6.05 -34.11 -19.79
C ASP A 43 5.90 -33.78 -18.29
N VAL A 44 5.00 -34.50 -17.62
CA VAL A 44 4.77 -34.41 -16.16
C VAL A 44 5.98 -34.95 -15.38
N ILE A 45 6.63 -36.02 -15.85
CA ILE A 45 7.85 -36.58 -15.21
C ILE A 45 9.01 -35.60 -15.28
N GLU A 46 9.24 -35.00 -16.45
CA GLU A 46 10.34 -34.05 -16.66
C GLU A 46 10.12 -32.81 -15.77
N ALA A 47 8.89 -32.28 -15.71
CA ALA A 47 8.54 -31.16 -14.84
C ALA A 47 8.72 -31.47 -13.34
N ILE A 48 8.10 -32.55 -12.83
CA ILE A 48 8.17 -32.92 -11.40
C ILE A 48 9.60 -33.23 -10.97
N SER A 49 10.40 -33.91 -11.83
CA SER A 49 11.79 -34.25 -11.51
C SER A 49 12.69 -33.01 -11.47
N VAL A 50 12.47 -32.05 -12.37
CA VAL A 50 13.19 -30.77 -12.39
C VAL A 50 12.83 -29.92 -11.17
N ASP A 51 11.55 -29.83 -10.82
CA ASP A 51 11.08 -29.06 -9.66
C ASP A 51 11.62 -29.63 -8.34
N LEU A 52 11.65 -30.96 -8.19
CA LEU A 52 12.21 -31.62 -7.01
C LEU A 52 13.72 -31.37 -6.86
N ILE A 53 14.47 -31.36 -7.96
CA ILE A 53 15.91 -31.04 -7.97
C ILE A 53 16.15 -29.56 -7.63
N ASN A 54 15.37 -28.64 -8.22
CA ASN A 54 15.49 -27.21 -7.98
C ASN A 54 15.21 -26.85 -6.51
N LEU A 55 14.14 -27.42 -5.94
CA LEU A 55 13.80 -27.23 -4.53
C LEU A 55 14.86 -27.84 -3.60
N ASN A 56 15.38 -29.03 -3.91
CA ASN A 56 16.44 -29.64 -3.10
C ASN A 56 17.77 -28.86 -3.19
N ASN A 57 18.09 -28.26 -4.34
CA ASN A 57 19.26 -27.40 -4.49
C ASN A 57 19.10 -26.07 -3.73
N ALA A 58 17.89 -25.51 -3.67
CA ALA A 58 17.60 -24.33 -2.85
C ALA A 58 17.81 -24.59 -1.34
N LEU A 59 17.64 -25.84 -0.89
CA LEU A 59 17.88 -26.29 0.49
C LEU A 59 19.33 -26.62 0.82
N ALA A 60 20.18 -26.85 -0.21
CA ALA A 60 21.61 -27.12 -0.07
C ALA A 60 22.45 -25.84 0.17
N ALA A 61 21.84 -24.66 0.08
CA ALA A 61 22.45 -23.40 0.49
C ALA A 61 22.78 -23.42 2.00
N PRO A 62 23.87 -22.77 2.44
CA PRO A 62 24.29 -22.80 3.84
C PRO A 62 23.19 -22.22 4.73
N SER A 63 22.52 -23.11 5.46
CA SER A 63 21.49 -22.82 6.43
C SER A 63 21.98 -23.22 7.81
N GLU A 64 21.57 -22.47 8.84
CA GLU A 64 21.98 -22.72 10.21
C GLU A 64 21.63 -24.15 10.67
N PRO A 65 22.46 -24.78 11.52
CA PRO A 65 22.21 -26.14 12.04
C PRO A 65 20.88 -26.21 12.79
N GLY A 66 20.01 -27.16 12.44
CA GLY A 66 18.76 -27.47 13.18
C GLY A 66 17.44 -26.99 12.54
N ALA A 67 17.47 -26.33 11.37
CA ALA A 67 16.24 -25.77 10.77
C ALA A 67 15.33 -26.79 10.04
N ILE A 68 15.79 -28.00 9.75
CA ILE A 68 15.02 -29.08 9.09
C ILE A 68 15.37 -30.39 9.80
N PRO A 69 14.40 -31.26 10.16
CA PRO A 69 14.70 -32.59 10.70
C PRO A 69 15.64 -33.36 9.77
N ASP A 70 16.71 -33.94 10.32
CA ASP A 70 17.71 -34.70 9.54
C ASP A 70 17.09 -35.85 8.72
N SER A 71 15.96 -36.37 9.20
CA SER A 71 15.14 -37.36 8.49
C SER A 71 14.68 -36.85 7.11
N ILE A 72 14.25 -35.60 6.99
CA ILE A 72 13.74 -35.00 5.74
C ILE A 72 14.87 -34.58 4.83
N ARG A 73 15.97 -34.07 5.38
CA ARG A 73 17.17 -33.79 4.60
C ARG A 73 17.70 -35.07 3.95
N SER A 74 17.72 -36.18 4.69
CA SER A 74 18.11 -37.48 4.14
C SER A 74 17.10 -38.00 3.11
N LEU A 75 15.79 -37.83 3.35
CA LEU A 75 14.73 -38.24 2.43
C LEU A 75 14.75 -37.45 1.12
N ALA A 76 14.89 -36.12 1.18
CA ALA A 76 14.97 -35.24 0.02
C ALA A 76 16.24 -35.51 -0.82
N SER A 77 17.36 -35.76 -0.14
CA SER A 77 18.61 -36.20 -0.79
C SER A 77 18.45 -37.56 -1.49
N ASN A 78 17.76 -38.51 -0.86
CA ASN A 78 17.49 -39.82 -1.45
C ASN A 78 16.53 -39.72 -2.66
N CYS A 79 15.51 -38.87 -2.59
CA CYS A 79 14.58 -38.62 -3.71
C CYS A 79 15.28 -37.89 -4.87
N LYS A 80 16.19 -36.95 -4.58
CA LYS A 80 17.04 -36.30 -5.59
C LYS A 80 17.88 -37.33 -6.35
N GLY A 81 18.54 -38.26 -5.64
CA GLY A 81 19.34 -39.30 -6.29
C GLY A 81 18.50 -40.16 -7.25
N VAL A 82 17.29 -40.56 -6.84
CA VAL A 82 16.37 -41.31 -7.71
C VAL A 82 15.89 -40.47 -8.90
N ALA A 83 15.57 -39.19 -8.69
CA ALA A 83 15.17 -38.27 -9.77
C ALA A 83 16.30 -38.03 -10.79
N GLU A 84 17.55 -37.92 -10.34
CA GLU A 84 18.73 -37.80 -11.21
C GLU A 84 18.96 -39.07 -12.02
N GLU A 85 18.87 -40.26 -11.41
CA GLU A 85 18.93 -41.55 -12.11
C GLU A 85 17.87 -41.64 -13.23
N ILE A 86 16.66 -41.15 -12.97
CA ILE A 86 15.55 -41.13 -13.94
C ILE A 86 15.79 -40.11 -15.06
N LEU A 87 16.23 -38.90 -14.76
CA LEU A 87 16.51 -37.86 -15.75
C LEU A 87 17.68 -38.27 -16.67
N GLU A 88 18.71 -38.92 -16.12
CA GLU A 88 19.82 -39.43 -16.92
C GLU A 88 19.34 -40.48 -17.94
N ILE A 89 18.40 -41.33 -17.55
CA ILE A 89 17.79 -42.33 -18.42
C ILE A 89 16.88 -41.68 -19.47
N LEU A 90 16.04 -40.73 -19.07
CA LEU A 90 15.22 -39.93 -20.00
C LEU A 90 16.10 -39.28 -21.07
N ASN A 91 17.24 -38.71 -20.68
CA ASN A 91 18.19 -38.09 -21.59
C ASN A 91 18.91 -39.09 -22.51
N LYS A 92 19.36 -40.24 -22.01
CA LYS A 92 19.96 -41.31 -22.84
C LYS A 92 19.02 -41.81 -23.93
N ILE A 93 17.73 -41.81 -23.64
CA ILE A 93 16.66 -42.26 -24.52
C ILE A 93 16.23 -41.15 -25.50
N LYS A 94 16.24 -39.87 -25.09
CA LYS A 94 15.96 -38.68 -25.93
C LYS A 94 16.96 -38.54 -27.10
N VAL A 95 18.20 -39.00 -26.92
CA VAL A 95 19.30 -38.90 -27.92
C VAL A 95 19.15 -39.88 -29.10
N HIS A 96 18.32 -40.92 -28.98
CA HIS A 96 18.22 -42.00 -29.98
C HIS A 96 17.00 -41.91 -30.92
N GLY A 97 16.24 -40.80 -30.94
CA GLY A 97 15.01 -40.70 -31.74
C GLY A 97 14.84 -39.35 -32.45
N ASP A 98 15.07 -39.34 -33.77
CA ASP A 98 14.61 -38.28 -34.66
C ASP A 98 13.14 -38.57 -35.04
N HIS A 99 12.25 -37.59 -34.83
CA HIS A 99 10.78 -37.62 -34.94
C HIS A 99 9.97 -37.99 -33.68
N GLY A 100 9.37 -36.94 -33.09
CA GLY A 100 8.54 -36.98 -31.90
C GLY A 100 7.20 -37.71 -32.07
N LYS A 101 7.01 -38.74 -31.24
CA LYS A 101 5.85 -38.97 -30.34
C LYS A 101 6.03 -40.37 -29.73
N TRP A 102 6.29 -40.41 -28.43
CA TRP A 102 6.38 -41.64 -27.65
C TRP A 102 5.01 -42.32 -27.55
N LYS A 103 4.95 -43.65 -27.56
CA LYS A 103 3.69 -44.37 -27.25
C LYS A 103 3.44 -44.53 -25.73
N SER A 104 4.49 -44.57 -24.88
CA SER A 104 4.43 -44.47 -23.39
C SER A 104 5.83 -44.58 -22.75
N PHE A 105 6.13 -43.83 -21.68
CA PHE A 105 7.35 -43.97 -20.83
C PHE A 105 7.60 -45.40 -20.34
N VAL A 106 6.53 -46.17 -20.12
CA VAL A 106 6.56 -47.59 -19.73
C VAL A 106 7.26 -48.47 -20.78
N GLN A 107 7.17 -48.14 -22.07
CA GLN A 107 7.85 -48.90 -23.12
C GLN A 107 9.35 -48.59 -23.17
N ALA A 108 9.73 -47.35 -22.89
CA ALA A 108 11.12 -46.93 -22.84
C ALA A 108 11.87 -47.63 -21.69
N LEU A 109 11.27 -47.67 -20.49
CA LEU A 109 11.80 -48.38 -19.33
C LEU A 109 12.03 -49.87 -19.60
N ARG A 110 11.13 -50.57 -20.31
CA ARG A 110 11.32 -51.98 -20.66
C ARG A 110 12.52 -52.27 -21.55
N SER A 111 12.86 -51.32 -22.42
CA SER A 111 13.96 -51.49 -23.37
C SER A 111 15.33 -51.37 -22.72
N VAL A 112 15.39 -50.67 -21.58
CA VAL A 112 16.64 -50.33 -20.88
C VAL A 112 16.81 -51.15 -19.59
N TRP A 113 15.73 -51.51 -18.89
CA TRP A 113 15.79 -52.20 -17.60
C TRP A 113 15.29 -53.64 -17.63
N LYS A 114 16.02 -54.50 -16.92
CA LYS A 114 15.61 -55.88 -16.64
C LYS A 114 14.52 -55.92 -15.58
N LYS A 115 13.68 -56.95 -15.61
CA LYS A 115 12.60 -57.19 -14.63
C LYS A 115 13.09 -57.07 -13.17
N GLU A 116 14.27 -57.62 -12.89
CA GLU A 116 14.90 -57.59 -11.55
C GLU A 116 15.22 -56.15 -11.09
N GLN A 117 15.70 -55.29 -11.99
CA GLN A 117 16.02 -53.89 -11.68
C GLN A 117 14.74 -53.07 -11.44
N ILE A 118 13.66 -53.36 -12.17
CA ILE A 118 12.35 -52.73 -11.95
C ILE A 118 11.79 -53.16 -10.59
N GLU A 119 11.91 -54.44 -10.22
CA GLU A 119 11.46 -54.95 -8.92
C GLU A 119 12.26 -54.37 -7.74
N GLU A 120 13.57 -54.17 -7.92
CA GLU A 120 14.42 -53.50 -6.93
C GLU A 120 14.05 -52.01 -6.78
N LEU A 121 13.82 -51.29 -7.88
CA LEU A 121 13.39 -49.89 -7.81
C LEU A 121 11.99 -49.77 -7.17
N VAL A 122 11.04 -50.66 -7.49
CA VAL A 122 9.72 -50.69 -6.84
C VAL A 122 9.87 -50.83 -5.33
N LYS A 123 10.70 -51.76 -4.85
CA LYS A 123 10.95 -51.93 -3.41
C LYS A 123 11.60 -50.69 -2.79
N ARG A 124 12.54 -50.06 -3.48
CA ARG A 124 13.20 -48.83 -3.01
C ARG A 124 12.20 -47.66 -2.93
N MET A 125 11.30 -47.55 -3.90
CA MET A 125 10.24 -46.53 -3.92
C MET A 125 9.17 -46.77 -2.86
N GLU A 126 8.75 -48.01 -2.62
CA GLU A 126 7.83 -48.37 -1.53
C GLU A 126 8.44 -48.08 -0.16
N LYS A 127 9.74 -48.32 0.00
CA LYS A 127 10.49 -47.95 1.21
C LYS A 127 10.53 -46.43 1.40
N LEU A 128 10.88 -45.67 0.35
CA LEU A 128 10.87 -44.20 0.39
C LEU A 128 9.47 -43.65 0.68
N ARG A 129 8.42 -44.27 0.14
CA ARG A 129 7.02 -43.93 0.43
C ARG A 129 6.72 -44.02 1.93
N ASN A 130 7.09 -45.14 2.54
CA ASN A 130 6.86 -45.38 3.97
C ASN A 130 7.70 -44.43 4.85
N GLU A 131 8.94 -44.15 4.47
CA GLU A 131 9.82 -43.20 5.18
C GLU A 131 9.30 -41.75 5.07
N THR A 132 8.80 -41.35 3.91
CA THR A 132 8.16 -40.05 3.66
C THR A 132 6.93 -39.86 4.50
N GLN A 133 6.08 -40.89 4.52
CA GLN A 133 4.87 -40.94 5.32
C GLN A 133 5.16 -40.76 6.81
N TYR A 134 6.16 -41.46 7.34
CA TYR A 134 6.56 -41.33 8.73
C TYR A 134 7.17 -39.95 9.05
N GLY A 135 8.00 -39.41 8.16
CA GLY A 135 8.62 -38.08 8.31
C GLY A 135 7.61 -36.94 8.34
N LEU A 136 6.64 -36.95 7.41
CA LEU A 136 5.53 -35.98 7.39
C LEU A 136 4.67 -36.07 8.65
N GLN A 137 4.41 -37.29 9.14
CA GLN A 137 3.63 -37.49 10.36
C GLN A 137 4.34 -36.91 11.60
N LEU A 138 5.67 -37.04 11.68
CA LEU A 138 6.46 -36.43 12.75
C LEU A 138 6.48 -34.90 12.66
N MET A 139 6.68 -34.31 11.47
CA MET A 139 6.61 -32.85 11.30
C MET A 139 5.26 -32.28 11.71
N LEU A 140 4.18 -32.94 11.29
CA LEU A 140 2.81 -32.53 11.61
C LEU A 140 2.46 -32.78 13.08
N SER A 141 3.27 -33.55 13.82
CA SER A 141 3.12 -33.76 15.26
C SER A 141 3.96 -32.76 16.08
N GLU A 142 5.19 -32.45 15.67
CA GLU A 142 6.12 -31.58 16.40
C GLU A 142 5.98 -30.10 16.03
N GLY A 143 5.64 -29.77 14.77
CA GLY A 143 5.52 -28.39 14.26
C GLY A 143 4.14 -27.75 14.40
N GLN A 144 3.21 -28.37 15.14
CA GLN A 144 1.77 -27.98 15.18
C GLN A 144 1.54 -26.52 15.57
N SER A 145 2.20 -26.05 16.63
CA SER A 145 2.02 -24.69 17.13
C SER A 145 2.65 -23.65 16.22
N GLU A 146 3.80 -23.94 15.63
CA GLU A 146 4.54 -22.98 14.78
C GLU A 146 3.85 -22.77 13.43
N ILE A 147 3.37 -23.85 12.79
CA ILE A 147 2.63 -23.76 11.52
C ILE A 147 1.31 -23.03 11.74
N GLN A 148 0.56 -23.36 12.81
CA GLN A 148 -0.69 -22.65 13.13
C GLN A 148 -0.44 -21.17 13.45
N MET A 149 0.63 -20.84 14.18
CA MET A 149 0.99 -19.44 14.46
C MET A 149 1.41 -18.69 13.20
N MET A 150 2.17 -19.32 12.29
CA MET A 150 2.59 -18.69 11.04
C MET A 150 1.41 -18.46 10.09
N LEU A 151 0.51 -19.45 9.96
CA LEU A 151 -0.73 -19.31 9.18
C LEU A 151 -1.64 -18.25 9.79
N ALA A 152 -1.80 -18.22 11.11
CA ALA A 152 -2.56 -17.18 11.79
C ALA A 152 -1.94 -15.78 11.61
N SER A 153 -0.60 -15.67 11.63
CA SER A 153 0.13 -14.43 11.39
C SER A 153 -0.04 -13.94 9.94
N LEU A 154 0.10 -14.83 8.95
CA LEU A 154 -0.13 -14.52 7.54
C LEU A 154 -1.58 -14.10 7.27
N VAL A 155 -2.55 -14.80 7.86
CA VAL A 155 -3.96 -14.42 7.80
C VAL A 155 -4.19 -13.06 8.47
N ALA A 156 -3.56 -12.77 9.61
CA ALA A 156 -3.67 -11.48 10.29
C ALA A 156 -3.06 -10.33 9.48
N GLU A 157 -1.88 -10.52 8.89
CA GLU A 157 -1.20 -9.55 8.03
C GLU A 157 -2.02 -9.28 6.76
N ASN A 158 -2.57 -10.32 6.13
CA ASN A 158 -3.46 -10.17 4.97
C ASN A 158 -4.81 -9.53 5.34
N LYS A 159 -5.37 -9.86 6.51
CA LYS A 159 -6.61 -9.25 7.02
C LYS A 159 -6.46 -7.76 7.32
N ARG A 160 -5.24 -7.30 7.66
CA ARG A 160 -4.90 -5.89 7.81
C ARG A 160 -5.09 -5.10 6.50
N LEU A 161 -4.91 -5.76 5.35
CA LEU A 161 -4.90 -5.12 4.03
C LEU A 161 -6.28 -5.04 3.36
N LYS A 162 -7.35 -5.65 3.92
CA LYS A 162 -8.76 -5.54 3.49
C LYS A 162 -9.01 -5.76 1.99
N LEU A 163 -8.88 -6.99 1.51
CA LEU A 163 -8.95 -7.30 0.07
C LEU A 163 -9.82 -8.52 -0.24
N ASP A 164 -10.64 -8.45 -1.29
CA ASP A 164 -11.59 -9.51 -1.69
C ASP A 164 -10.97 -10.87 -2.05
N GLY A 165 -9.63 -10.96 -2.19
CA GLY A 165 -8.88 -12.24 -2.25
C GLY A 165 -8.94 -13.08 -0.96
N MET A 166 -9.54 -12.53 0.11
CA MET A 166 -9.74 -13.15 1.42
C MET A 166 -10.37 -14.55 1.39
N GLN A 167 -11.30 -14.84 0.48
CA GLN A 167 -12.07 -16.09 0.52
C GLN A 167 -11.26 -17.32 0.10
N GLN A 168 -10.36 -17.18 -0.87
CA GLN A 168 -9.57 -18.31 -1.35
C GLN A 168 -8.49 -18.71 -0.34
N LEU A 169 -7.74 -17.74 0.20
CA LEU A 169 -6.71 -18.02 1.19
C LEU A 169 -7.30 -18.57 2.50
N GLU A 170 -8.39 -17.98 3.01
CA GLU A 170 -9.09 -18.52 4.19
C GLU A 170 -9.63 -19.93 3.93
N GLY A 171 -10.17 -20.18 2.72
CA GLY A 171 -10.63 -21.51 2.29
C GLY A 171 -9.51 -22.56 2.26
N LEU A 172 -8.35 -22.20 1.71
CA LEU A 172 -7.18 -23.09 1.65
C LEU A 172 -6.58 -23.36 3.04
N VAL A 173 -6.45 -22.31 3.87
CA VAL A 173 -5.98 -22.45 5.27
C VAL A 173 -6.92 -23.35 6.06
N LYS A 174 -8.24 -23.16 5.92
CA LYS A 174 -9.24 -24.01 6.56
C LYS A 174 -9.18 -25.45 6.04
N GLY A 175 -9.02 -25.65 4.73
CA GLY A 175 -8.90 -26.98 4.13
C GLY A 175 -7.67 -27.75 4.63
N VAL A 176 -6.52 -27.08 4.77
CA VAL A 176 -5.32 -27.68 5.38
C VAL A 176 -5.56 -27.99 6.86
N HIS A 177 -6.19 -27.09 7.60
CA HIS A 177 -6.50 -27.30 9.01
C HIS A 177 -7.46 -28.48 9.23
N ASP A 178 -8.51 -28.59 8.42
CA ASP A 178 -9.50 -29.67 8.48
C ASP A 178 -8.85 -31.02 8.13
N ALA A 179 -7.99 -31.07 7.12
CA ALA A 179 -7.26 -32.28 6.72
C ALA A 179 -6.28 -32.74 7.82
N ILE A 180 -5.54 -31.82 8.44
CA ILE A 180 -4.66 -32.12 9.58
C ILE A 180 -5.49 -32.66 10.76
N SER A 181 -6.62 -32.02 11.06
CA SER A 181 -7.51 -32.43 12.16
C SER A 181 -8.13 -33.82 11.94
N GLN A 182 -8.49 -34.15 10.69
CA GLN A 182 -8.98 -35.49 10.33
C GLN A 182 -7.91 -36.56 10.52
N LEU A 183 -6.69 -36.32 10.02
CA LEU A 183 -5.56 -37.24 10.20
C LEU A 183 -5.23 -37.46 11.69
N GLN A 184 -5.32 -36.40 12.50
CA GLN A 184 -5.15 -36.49 13.95
C GLN A 184 -6.25 -37.31 14.63
N ALA A 185 -7.51 -37.10 14.26
CA ALA A 185 -8.65 -37.83 14.81
C ALA A 185 -8.58 -39.34 14.47
N GLU A 186 -8.16 -39.67 13.25
CA GLU A 186 -7.94 -41.07 12.85
C GLU A 186 -6.77 -41.72 13.58
N THR A 187 -5.66 -41.00 13.73
CA THR A 187 -4.48 -41.49 14.45
C THR A 187 -4.81 -41.72 15.93
N LYS A 188 -5.58 -40.82 16.54
CA LYS A 188 -6.03 -40.95 17.93
C LYS A 188 -7.00 -42.12 18.12
N ARG A 189 -8.02 -42.26 17.26
CA ARG A 189 -8.97 -43.39 17.29
C ARG A 189 -8.26 -44.74 17.17
N ARG A 190 -7.28 -44.86 16.26
CA ARG A 190 -6.56 -46.12 16.04
C ARG A 190 -5.53 -46.43 17.14
N ASN A 191 -4.91 -45.42 17.75
CA ASN A 191 -4.06 -45.60 18.95
C ASN A 191 -4.87 -46.01 20.18
N GLU A 192 -6.11 -45.54 20.31
CA GLU A 192 -7.06 -45.98 21.33
C GLU A 192 -7.51 -47.44 21.07
N THR A 193 -7.73 -47.82 19.81
CA THR A 193 -8.10 -49.19 19.42
C THR A 193 -6.94 -50.18 19.63
N ALA A 194 -5.68 -49.76 19.45
CA ALA A 194 -4.50 -50.57 19.69
C ALA A 194 -4.21 -50.86 21.18
N ARG A 195 -4.81 -50.09 22.11
CA ARG A 195 -4.73 -50.35 23.55
C ARG A 195 -5.68 -51.46 24.02
N ASP A 196 -6.69 -51.82 23.23
CA ASP A 196 -7.74 -52.76 23.62
C ASP A 196 -7.51 -54.23 23.15
N GLU A 197 -6.38 -54.56 22.49
CA GLU A 197 -6.00 -55.95 22.18
C GLU A 197 -4.76 -56.44 22.96
N PRO A 198 -4.91 -57.22 24.06
CA PRO A 198 -3.78 -57.69 24.86
C PRO A 198 -3.13 -59.00 24.36
N LYS A 199 -3.26 -59.38 23.07
CA LYS A 199 -2.85 -60.73 22.60
C LYS A 199 -1.79 -60.80 21.49
N ALA A 200 -1.26 -59.68 21.00
CA ALA A 200 -0.25 -59.72 19.93
C ALA A 200 1.21 -59.86 20.41
N VAL A 201 1.51 -59.60 21.69
CA VAL A 201 2.90 -59.51 22.18
C VAL A 201 3.61 -60.87 22.31
N GLN A 202 2.91 -62.00 22.17
CA GLN A 202 3.50 -63.34 22.39
C GLN A 202 3.84 -64.15 21.13
N ARG A 203 3.78 -63.55 19.93
CA ARG A 203 4.19 -64.21 18.67
C ARG A 203 5.44 -63.64 18.00
N LEU A 204 6.13 -62.68 18.64
CA LEU A 204 7.33 -62.02 18.09
C LEU A 204 8.65 -62.80 18.28
N SER A 205 8.59 -64.11 18.59
CA SER A 205 9.78 -64.96 18.76
C SER A 205 10.10 -65.86 17.57
N SER A 206 9.29 -65.85 16.50
CA SER A 206 9.58 -66.56 15.24
C SER A 206 9.79 -65.54 14.13
N GLY A 207 11.03 -65.35 13.73
CA GLY A 207 11.46 -64.33 12.78
C GLY A 207 10.92 -64.50 11.38
N ASP A 208 9.79 -63.83 11.09
CA ASP A 208 9.38 -63.47 9.74
C ASP A 208 9.01 -61.98 9.74
N ALA A 209 9.92 -61.14 9.24
CA ALA A 209 9.79 -59.69 9.18
C ALA A 209 9.26 -59.25 7.80
N THR A 210 8.08 -59.72 7.41
CA THR A 210 7.42 -59.27 6.15
C THR A 210 5.96 -58.86 6.28
N GLU A 211 5.39 -58.79 7.47
CA GLU A 211 4.06 -58.19 7.65
C GLU A 211 4.15 -56.71 8.07
N MET A 212 3.66 -55.87 7.15
CA MET A 212 3.40 -54.44 7.32
C MET A 212 2.77 -54.13 8.68
N THR A 213 3.45 -53.28 9.44
CA THR A 213 2.92 -52.61 10.63
C THR A 213 1.66 -51.79 10.28
N PRO A 214 0.50 -52.07 10.90
CA PRO A 214 -0.72 -51.30 10.67
C PRO A 214 -0.76 -50.08 11.60
N SER A 215 -0.05 -49.01 11.23
CA SER A 215 0.01 -47.79 12.07
C SER A 215 0.18 -46.50 11.28
N SER A 216 -0.29 -46.45 10.04
CA SER A 216 0.05 -45.37 9.09
C SER A 216 -1.21 -44.88 8.34
N PRO A 217 -1.41 -43.56 8.16
CA PRO A 217 -2.57 -43.01 7.42
C PRO A 217 -2.67 -43.53 5.97
N SER A 218 -3.85 -43.47 5.34
CA SER A 218 -3.96 -43.84 3.92
C SER A 218 -3.10 -42.90 3.07
N TRP A 219 -2.35 -43.45 2.12
CA TRP A 219 -1.57 -42.68 1.15
C TRP A 219 -2.43 -41.67 0.37
N GLU A 220 -3.73 -41.92 0.23
CA GLU A 220 -4.68 -40.98 -0.39
C GLU A 220 -4.96 -39.74 0.47
N ASP A 221 -5.05 -39.89 1.79
CA ASP A 221 -5.25 -38.76 2.71
C ASP A 221 -4.01 -37.85 2.74
N MET A 222 -2.82 -38.45 2.65
CA MET A 222 -1.56 -37.71 2.55
C MET A 222 -1.42 -36.95 1.23
N LYS A 223 -1.96 -37.44 0.11
CA LYS A 223 -2.02 -36.67 -1.13
C LYS A 223 -3.00 -35.52 -1.05
N GLY A 224 -4.18 -35.75 -0.49
CA GLY A 224 -5.17 -34.69 -0.26
C GLY A 224 -4.55 -33.57 0.57
N LEU A 225 -3.83 -33.93 1.64
CA LEU A 225 -3.07 -32.98 2.45
C LEU A 225 -1.92 -32.32 1.66
N SER A 226 -1.13 -33.08 0.91
CA SER A 226 -0.03 -32.58 0.08
C SER A 226 -0.48 -31.52 -0.91
N ASN A 227 -1.56 -31.78 -1.65
CA ASN A 227 -2.09 -30.86 -2.66
C ASN A 227 -2.63 -29.57 -2.02
N ASN A 228 -3.31 -29.70 -0.88
CA ASN A 228 -3.78 -28.55 -0.12
C ASN A 228 -2.63 -27.72 0.47
N ILE A 229 -1.57 -28.38 0.91
CA ILE A 229 -0.36 -27.72 1.43
C ILE A 229 0.43 -27.04 0.32
N PHE A 230 0.57 -27.69 -0.84
CA PHE A 230 1.28 -27.13 -2.00
C PHE A 230 0.56 -25.88 -2.53
N SER A 231 -0.76 -25.98 -2.75
CA SER A 231 -1.58 -24.84 -3.18
C SER A 231 -1.58 -23.70 -2.15
N LEU A 232 -1.68 -24.01 -0.86
CA LEU A 232 -1.55 -23.01 0.20
C LEU A 232 -0.17 -22.35 0.21
N ALA A 233 0.90 -23.13 0.07
CA ALA A 233 2.26 -22.61 0.05
C ALA A 233 2.52 -21.71 -1.16
N GLU A 234 1.96 -22.06 -2.33
CA GLU A 234 2.01 -21.25 -3.53
C GLU A 234 1.21 -19.95 -3.38
N GLU A 235 0.00 -20.02 -2.84
CA GLU A 235 -0.87 -18.86 -2.61
C GLU A 235 -0.27 -17.91 -1.56
N VAL A 236 0.34 -18.44 -0.51
CA VAL A 236 1.05 -17.65 0.51
C VAL A 236 2.26 -16.94 -0.09
N ARG A 237 3.09 -17.63 -0.90
CA ARG A 237 4.23 -17.00 -1.59
C ARG A 237 3.76 -15.92 -2.56
N SER A 238 2.72 -16.24 -3.32
CA SER A 238 2.03 -15.35 -4.25
C SER A 238 1.59 -14.06 -3.58
N SER A 239 0.79 -14.19 -2.51
CA SER A 239 0.28 -13.07 -1.73
C SER A 239 1.39 -12.26 -1.07
N ALA A 240 2.45 -12.92 -0.57
CA ALA A 240 3.59 -12.23 0.03
C ALA A 240 4.35 -11.36 -0.99
N SER A 241 4.55 -11.87 -2.22
CA SER A 241 5.15 -11.09 -3.31
C SER A 241 4.29 -9.90 -3.72
N ASP A 242 2.98 -10.09 -3.87
CA ASP A 242 2.06 -9.01 -4.26
C ASP A 242 2.01 -7.92 -3.18
N ASN A 243 1.99 -8.31 -1.90
CA ASN A 243 2.07 -7.38 -0.78
C ASN A 243 3.41 -6.62 -0.73
N MET A 244 4.53 -7.26 -1.07
CA MET A 244 5.82 -6.57 -1.15
C MET A 244 5.86 -5.55 -2.28
N LEU A 245 5.33 -5.90 -3.46
CA LEU A 245 5.20 -4.96 -4.57
C LEU A 245 4.29 -3.78 -4.19
N LEU A 246 3.15 -4.04 -3.55
CA LEU A 246 2.28 -2.99 -3.05
C LEU A 246 2.99 -2.09 -2.04
N ASN A 247 3.69 -2.68 -1.05
CA ASN A 247 4.44 -1.94 -0.05
C ASN A 247 5.61 -1.15 -0.65
N SER A 248 6.19 -1.59 -1.77
CA SER A 248 7.25 -0.85 -2.46
C SER A 248 6.75 0.46 -3.11
N LEU A 249 5.44 0.61 -3.31
CA LEU A 249 4.83 1.86 -3.76
C LEU A 249 4.59 2.85 -2.60
N TRP A 250 4.55 2.36 -1.36
CA TRP A 250 4.31 3.21 -0.20
C TRP A 250 5.45 4.21 0.04
N PHE A 251 5.10 5.40 0.52
CA PHE A 251 6.03 6.40 1.01
C PHE A 251 5.44 7.17 2.20
N ASP A 252 6.31 7.75 3.03
CA ASP A 252 5.89 8.57 4.16
C ASP A 252 4.99 9.72 3.68
N TYR A 253 3.90 9.98 4.41
CA TYR A 253 2.96 11.07 4.12
C TYR A 253 2.07 10.92 2.87
N ILE A 254 2.00 9.72 2.26
CA ILE A 254 1.15 9.42 1.08
C ILE A 254 -0.31 9.88 1.19
N LYS A 255 -0.94 9.72 2.36
CA LYS A 255 -2.32 10.20 2.64
C LYS A 255 -2.38 11.43 3.54
N HIS A 256 -1.23 11.99 3.91
CA HIS A 256 -1.15 13.03 4.94
C HIS A 256 -1.87 14.31 4.52
N ARG A 257 -1.64 14.80 3.30
CA ARG A 257 -2.25 16.06 2.84
C ARG A 257 -3.78 15.97 2.85
N GLN A 258 -4.34 14.90 2.28
CA GLN A 258 -5.79 14.65 2.31
C GLN A 258 -6.33 14.58 3.75
N ALA A 259 -5.60 13.93 4.65
CA ALA A 259 -6.00 13.80 6.06
C ALA A 259 -6.02 15.16 6.78
N THR A 260 -5.08 16.06 6.49
CA THR A 260 -4.96 17.38 7.14
C THR A 260 -5.87 18.46 6.57
N VAL A 261 -6.44 18.29 5.38
CA VAL A 261 -7.50 19.17 4.87
C VAL A 261 -8.70 19.14 5.82
N GLU A 262 -9.15 20.30 6.30
CA GLU A 262 -10.34 20.38 7.16
C GLU A 262 -11.59 19.88 6.42
N SER A 263 -12.51 19.27 7.17
CA SER A 263 -13.79 18.84 6.58
C SER A 263 -14.66 20.06 6.28
N ALA A 264 -15.45 19.98 5.21
CA ALA A 264 -16.44 21.01 4.91
C ALA A 264 -17.39 21.21 6.10
N HIS A 265 -17.82 22.45 6.32
CA HIS A 265 -18.89 22.74 7.26
C HIS A 265 -20.17 22.01 6.82
N GLU A 266 -20.94 21.44 7.76
CA GLU A 266 -21.99 20.42 7.50
C GLU A 266 -23.03 20.83 6.45
N GLU A 267 -23.30 22.14 6.34
CA GLU A 267 -24.30 22.71 5.43
C GLU A 267 -23.72 23.28 4.12
N THR A 268 -22.41 23.24 3.92
CA THR A 268 -21.74 23.79 2.73
C THR A 268 -21.55 22.76 1.61
N PHE A 269 -21.32 23.21 0.37
CA PHE A 269 -21.08 22.41 -0.83
C PHE A 269 -22.20 21.45 -1.26
N ARG A 270 -23.32 21.35 -0.53
CA ARG A 270 -24.45 20.47 -0.90
C ARG A 270 -24.99 20.74 -2.31
N TRP A 271 -24.88 21.99 -2.75
CA TRP A 271 -25.28 22.43 -4.09
C TRP A 271 -24.54 21.69 -5.21
N VAL A 272 -23.29 21.25 -5.04
CA VAL A 272 -22.51 20.67 -6.15
C VAL A 272 -23.07 19.33 -6.62
N LEU A 273 -23.72 18.61 -5.70
CA LEU A 273 -24.34 17.32 -5.96
C LEU A 273 -25.83 17.46 -6.26
N ASP A 274 -26.39 18.67 -6.28
CA ASP A 274 -27.79 18.88 -6.64
C ASP A 274 -27.97 18.69 -8.16
N PRO A 275 -28.93 17.86 -8.64
CA PRO A 275 -29.19 17.71 -10.07
C PRO A 275 -29.60 19.01 -10.78
N SER A 276 -30.11 20.00 -10.04
CA SER A 276 -30.45 21.34 -10.55
C SER A 276 -29.26 22.30 -10.56
N SER A 277 -28.09 21.87 -10.07
CA SER A 277 -26.89 22.69 -10.01
C SER A 277 -26.41 23.11 -11.41
N PRO A 278 -26.03 24.38 -11.60
CA PRO A 278 -25.46 24.83 -12.86
C PRO A 278 -24.09 24.19 -13.17
N THR A 279 -23.44 23.56 -12.18
CA THR A 279 -22.13 22.94 -12.35
C THR A 279 -22.17 21.60 -13.06
N LYS A 280 -23.33 20.93 -13.08
CA LYS A 280 -23.50 19.61 -13.73
C LYS A 280 -22.47 18.56 -13.30
N PHE A 281 -21.95 18.68 -12.07
CA PHE A 281 -20.99 17.72 -11.54
C PHE A 281 -21.61 16.33 -11.42
N ASP A 282 -22.84 16.19 -10.89
CA ASP A 282 -23.52 14.89 -10.80
C ASP A 282 -23.77 14.28 -12.20
N ASP A 283 -24.12 15.10 -13.20
CA ASP A 283 -24.27 14.65 -14.60
C ASP A 283 -22.95 14.09 -15.14
N TRP A 284 -21.85 14.81 -14.88
CA TRP A 284 -20.52 14.35 -15.25
C TRP A 284 -20.22 13.02 -14.58
N VAL A 285 -20.37 12.91 -13.25
CA VAL A 285 -20.10 11.68 -12.50
C VAL A 285 -20.90 10.50 -13.05
N ARG A 286 -22.19 10.66 -13.30
CA ARG A 286 -23.09 9.56 -13.73
C ARG A 286 -22.90 9.11 -15.17
N SER A 287 -22.66 10.04 -16.10
CA SER A 287 -22.90 9.77 -17.53
C SER A 287 -21.81 10.21 -18.49
N GLN A 288 -20.96 11.16 -18.12
CA GLN A 288 -19.92 11.68 -19.02
C GLN A 288 -18.59 10.95 -18.83
N THR A 289 -17.54 11.36 -19.53
CA THR A 289 -16.17 10.81 -19.40
C THR A 289 -15.13 11.95 -19.41
N GLY A 290 -13.87 11.62 -19.13
CA GLY A 290 -12.78 12.58 -19.18
C GLY A 290 -12.63 13.42 -17.91
N ILE A 291 -12.25 14.68 -18.08
CA ILE A 291 -11.86 15.60 -17.01
C ILE A 291 -13.05 16.44 -16.55
N TYR A 292 -13.18 16.59 -15.23
CA TYR A 292 -13.93 17.66 -14.59
C TYR A 292 -12.96 18.57 -13.85
N TRP A 293 -12.93 19.86 -14.21
CA TRP A 293 -11.97 20.81 -13.64
C TRP A 293 -12.61 21.74 -12.60
N ILE A 294 -12.10 21.66 -11.37
CA ILE A 294 -12.44 22.55 -10.26
C ILE A 294 -11.41 23.67 -10.21
N MET A 295 -11.77 24.83 -10.75
CA MET A 295 -10.93 26.01 -10.76
C MET A 295 -11.22 26.92 -9.58
N GLY A 296 -10.22 27.65 -9.12
CA GLY A 296 -10.48 28.81 -8.28
C GLY A 296 -9.30 29.43 -7.55
N LYS A 297 -9.57 30.55 -6.88
CA LYS A 297 -8.58 31.35 -6.12
C LYS A 297 -7.91 30.59 -4.97
N ALA A 298 -6.78 31.13 -4.51
CA ALA A 298 -6.17 30.68 -3.27
C ALA A 298 -7.16 30.88 -2.10
N GLY A 299 -7.30 29.86 -1.26
CA GLY A 299 -8.18 29.93 -0.08
C GLY A 299 -9.69 29.93 -0.39
N SER A 300 -10.14 29.67 -1.62
CA SER A 300 -11.57 29.55 -1.95
C SER A 300 -12.23 28.24 -1.46
N GLY A 301 -11.43 27.26 -1.02
CA GLY A 301 -11.92 25.98 -0.48
C GLY A 301 -11.81 24.79 -1.44
N LYS A 302 -11.01 24.86 -2.52
CA LYS A 302 -10.86 23.77 -3.51
C LYS A 302 -10.54 22.41 -2.89
N SER A 303 -9.49 22.32 -2.06
CA SER A 303 -9.12 21.07 -1.40
C SER A 303 -10.22 20.54 -0.47
N THR A 304 -10.93 21.44 0.21
CA THR A 304 -12.07 21.10 1.07
C THR A 304 -13.22 20.54 0.24
N LEU A 305 -13.53 21.16 -0.91
CA LEU A 305 -14.51 20.63 -1.86
C LEU A 305 -14.06 19.28 -2.44
N MET A 306 -12.79 19.12 -2.82
CA MET A 306 -12.27 17.85 -3.33
C MET A 306 -12.42 16.72 -2.31
N LYS A 307 -12.05 16.98 -1.04
CA LYS A 307 -12.23 16.05 0.06
C LYS A 307 -13.70 15.75 0.35
N PHE A 308 -14.57 16.75 0.24
CA PHE A 308 -16.02 16.57 0.36
C PHE A 308 -16.53 15.62 -0.74
N LEU A 309 -16.23 15.91 -2.01
CA LEU A 309 -16.66 15.11 -3.16
C LEU A 309 -16.19 13.65 -3.06
N LEU A 310 -14.91 13.44 -2.75
CA LEU A 310 -14.29 12.12 -2.62
C LEU A 310 -14.96 11.25 -1.55
N ASN A 311 -15.34 11.85 -0.41
CA ASN A 311 -15.90 11.11 0.72
C ASN A 311 -17.44 11.09 0.76
N HIS A 312 -18.12 11.79 -0.15
CA HIS A 312 -19.57 11.92 -0.10
C HIS A 312 -20.28 10.67 -0.66
N THR A 313 -21.27 10.17 0.06
CA THR A 313 -22.03 8.95 -0.29
C THR A 313 -22.67 9.04 -1.67
N LYS A 314 -23.33 10.17 -1.97
CA LYS A 314 -23.94 10.41 -3.30
C LYS A 314 -22.92 10.37 -4.45
N THR A 315 -21.70 10.87 -4.26
CA THR A 315 -20.65 10.75 -5.28
C THR A 315 -20.30 9.28 -5.52
N ALA A 316 -20.13 8.50 -4.44
CA ALA A 316 -19.83 7.08 -4.53
C ALA A 316 -20.98 6.30 -5.22
N GLU A 317 -22.24 6.62 -4.92
CA GLU A 317 -23.41 6.04 -5.59
C GLU A 317 -23.47 6.38 -7.08
N SER A 318 -23.24 7.65 -7.43
CA SER A 318 -23.19 8.10 -8.82
C SER A 318 -22.06 7.43 -9.60
N LEU A 319 -20.87 7.29 -9.00
CA LEU A 319 -19.74 6.57 -9.60
C LEU A 319 -20.02 5.07 -9.76
N LYS A 320 -20.68 4.44 -8.77
CA LYS A 320 -21.09 3.03 -8.89
C LYS A 320 -22.09 2.84 -10.03
N SER A 321 -23.04 3.76 -10.18
CA SER A 321 -23.96 3.76 -11.31
C SER A 321 -23.22 3.89 -12.66
N TRP A 322 -22.17 4.71 -12.73
CA TRP A 322 -21.34 4.84 -13.92
C TRP A 322 -20.49 3.58 -14.20
N ALA A 323 -19.97 2.93 -13.16
CA ALA A 323 -19.22 1.68 -13.27
C ALA A 323 -20.08 0.53 -13.80
N GLY A 324 -21.37 0.50 -13.44
CA GLY A 324 -22.33 -0.50 -13.90
C GLY A 324 -22.00 -1.87 -13.31
N THR A 325 -21.69 -2.85 -14.16
CA THR A 325 -21.29 -4.19 -13.74
C THR A 325 -19.78 -4.33 -13.49
N LYS A 326 -18.99 -3.32 -13.86
CA LYS A 326 -17.54 -3.33 -13.63
C LYS A 326 -17.24 -2.91 -12.19
N GLU A 327 -16.10 -3.37 -11.68
CA GLU A 327 -15.59 -2.95 -10.37
C GLU A 327 -15.25 -1.45 -10.40
N LEU A 328 -15.64 -0.69 -9.38
CA LEU A 328 -15.31 0.73 -9.25
C LEU A 328 -14.06 0.88 -8.37
N VAL A 329 -13.02 1.49 -8.91
CA VAL A 329 -11.80 1.83 -8.18
C VAL A 329 -11.67 3.35 -8.12
N THR A 330 -11.56 3.89 -6.91
CA THR A 330 -11.34 5.32 -6.72
C THR A 330 -9.96 5.54 -6.12
N ALA A 331 -9.15 6.40 -6.74
CA ALA A 331 -7.85 6.77 -6.20
C ALA A 331 -7.73 8.29 -6.11
N SER A 332 -6.90 8.77 -5.18
CA SER A 332 -6.73 10.21 -4.97
C SER A 332 -5.29 10.60 -4.69
N PHE A 333 -4.97 11.85 -5.05
CA PHE A 333 -3.71 12.47 -4.71
C PHE A 333 -3.92 13.96 -4.48
N PHE A 334 -3.32 14.48 -3.41
CA PHE A 334 -3.41 15.90 -3.05
C PHE A 334 -2.00 16.47 -3.09
N PHE A 335 -1.72 17.26 -4.13
CA PHE A 335 -0.46 17.98 -4.22
C PHE A 335 -0.30 18.92 -3.03
N TRP A 336 0.94 19.05 -2.56
CA TRP A 336 1.25 19.95 -1.47
C TRP A 336 2.66 20.52 -1.62
N ASN A 337 2.76 21.78 -2.04
CA ASN A 337 4.03 22.43 -2.29
C ASN A 337 4.85 22.67 -1.00
N SER A 338 4.18 22.77 0.16
CA SER A 338 4.86 22.80 1.48
C SER A 338 5.11 21.40 2.06
N GLY A 339 4.80 20.34 1.32
CA GLY A 339 5.00 18.95 1.71
C GLY A 339 6.36 18.39 1.30
N SER A 340 6.50 17.07 1.42
CA SER A 340 7.71 16.37 0.97
C SER A 340 7.87 16.41 -0.55
N SER A 341 9.07 16.09 -1.06
CA SER A 341 9.32 15.96 -2.51
C SER A 341 8.32 15.03 -3.21
N MET A 342 7.89 13.95 -2.55
CA MET A 342 6.85 13.05 -3.06
C MET A 342 5.48 13.73 -3.14
N GLN A 343 5.12 14.61 -2.21
CA GLN A 343 3.81 15.28 -2.20
C GLN A 343 3.67 16.37 -3.27
N LYS A 344 4.76 16.70 -3.98
CA LYS A 344 4.77 17.71 -5.04
C LYS A 344 5.31 17.21 -6.39
N SER A 345 5.47 15.89 -6.57
CA SER A 345 6.07 15.31 -7.78
C SER A 345 5.14 14.36 -8.55
N GLN A 346 5.50 14.06 -9.80
CA GLN A 346 4.83 13.03 -10.61
C GLN A 346 5.00 11.63 -10.00
N GLU A 347 6.17 11.34 -9.43
CA GLU A 347 6.44 10.06 -8.79
C GLU A 347 5.49 9.80 -7.62
N GLY A 348 5.27 10.80 -6.76
CA GLY A 348 4.33 10.66 -5.67
C GLY A 348 2.88 10.54 -6.13
N LEU A 349 2.48 11.26 -7.19
CA LEU A 349 1.18 11.05 -7.84
C LEU A 349 1.03 9.60 -8.31
N PHE A 350 1.99 9.09 -9.09
CA PHE A 350 1.91 7.75 -9.66
C PHE A 350 1.91 6.66 -8.60
N ARG A 351 2.81 6.76 -7.61
CA ARG A 351 2.87 5.82 -6.48
C ARG A 351 1.57 5.83 -5.67
N SER A 352 0.98 7.00 -5.44
CA SER A 352 -0.30 7.10 -4.71
C SER A 352 -1.45 6.47 -5.47
N LEU A 353 -1.58 6.75 -6.78
CA LEU A 353 -2.61 6.16 -7.62
C LEU A 353 -2.45 4.64 -7.69
N LEU A 354 -1.25 4.14 -7.99
CA LEU A 354 -0.98 2.69 -8.04
C LEU A 354 -1.23 2.03 -6.69
N TYR A 355 -0.76 2.62 -5.59
CA TYR A 355 -0.97 2.07 -4.26
C TYR A 355 -2.47 1.96 -3.93
N GLU A 356 -3.27 3.01 -4.19
CA GLU A 356 -4.71 2.97 -3.92
C GLU A 356 -5.47 2.02 -4.84
N ILE A 357 -5.08 1.93 -6.11
CA ILE A 357 -5.68 1.01 -7.09
C ILE A 357 -5.40 -0.44 -6.68
N LEU A 358 -4.14 -0.79 -6.44
CA LEU A 358 -3.73 -2.16 -6.12
C LEU A 358 -4.19 -2.59 -4.72
N SER A 359 -4.37 -1.63 -3.81
CA SER A 359 -5.02 -1.86 -2.50
C SER A 359 -6.53 -2.08 -2.60
N GLN A 360 -7.17 -1.83 -3.74
CA GLN A 360 -8.59 -2.12 -3.97
C GLN A 360 -8.75 -3.35 -4.88
N CYS A 361 -7.86 -3.52 -5.86
CA CYS A 361 -7.84 -4.63 -6.82
C CYS A 361 -6.48 -5.35 -6.82
N PRO A 362 -6.21 -6.25 -5.88
CA PRO A 362 -4.91 -6.93 -5.73
C PRO A 362 -4.58 -7.81 -6.93
N ASP A 363 -5.61 -8.35 -7.56
CA ASP A 363 -5.49 -9.18 -8.75
C ASP A 363 -4.80 -8.45 -9.90
N LEU A 364 -4.81 -7.11 -9.89
CA LEU A 364 -4.09 -6.29 -10.87
C LEU A 364 -2.59 -6.19 -10.57
N THR A 365 -2.14 -6.48 -9.35
CA THR A 365 -0.74 -6.26 -8.91
C THR A 365 0.25 -6.96 -9.83
N ARG A 366 -0.01 -8.21 -10.18
CA ARG A 366 0.87 -9.00 -11.05
C ARG A 366 0.93 -8.49 -12.48
N THR A 367 -0.21 -8.02 -12.99
CA THR A 367 -0.30 -7.52 -14.36
C THR A 367 0.31 -6.12 -14.47
N VAL A 368 -0.07 -5.23 -13.55
CA VAL A 368 0.36 -3.83 -13.52
C VAL A 368 1.84 -3.70 -13.16
N CYS A 369 2.33 -4.52 -12.21
CA CYS A 369 3.72 -4.50 -11.77
C CYS A 369 4.56 -5.61 -12.42
N ALA A 370 4.14 -6.17 -13.56
CA ALA A 370 4.80 -7.32 -14.19
C ALA A 370 6.29 -7.07 -14.48
N SER A 371 6.66 -5.84 -14.87
CA SER A 371 8.06 -5.45 -15.09
C SER A 371 8.86 -5.50 -13.79
N LYS A 372 8.32 -4.95 -12.70
CA LYS A 372 8.97 -4.92 -11.38
C LYS A 372 9.01 -6.28 -10.70
N ALA A 373 8.01 -7.12 -10.94
CA ALA A 373 7.98 -8.49 -10.42
C ALA A 373 9.18 -9.33 -10.93
N LYS A 374 9.73 -9.02 -12.11
CA LYS A 374 10.92 -9.71 -12.65
C LYS A 374 12.21 -9.38 -11.93
N THR A 375 12.31 -8.20 -11.31
CA THR A 375 13.49 -7.79 -10.55
C THR A 375 13.38 -8.15 -9.07
N PHE A 376 12.23 -8.69 -8.64
CA PHE A 376 12.01 -9.14 -7.28
C PHE A 376 12.97 -10.26 -6.89
N ARG A 377 13.63 -10.09 -5.74
CA ARG A 377 14.52 -11.09 -5.14
C ARG A 377 13.88 -11.69 -3.88
N PRO A 378 13.21 -12.85 -3.97
CA PRO A 378 12.44 -13.44 -2.86
C PRO A 378 13.27 -13.64 -1.58
N PHE A 379 14.55 -13.94 -1.72
CA PHE A 379 15.45 -14.25 -0.61
C PHE A 379 15.92 -13.02 0.17
N VAL A 380 15.94 -11.84 -0.46
CA VAL A 380 16.43 -10.58 0.18
C VAL A 380 15.26 -9.74 0.70
N ARG A 381 14.02 -10.04 0.28
CA ARG A 381 12.80 -9.26 0.60
C ARG A 381 12.94 -7.77 0.26
N GLU A 382 13.77 -7.46 -0.74
CA GLU A 382 14.01 -6.11 -1.23
C GLU A 382 13.50 -5.97 -2.66
N VAL A 383 12.85 -4.85 -2.92
CA VAL A 383 12.45 -4.40 -4.25
C VAL A 383 13.30 -3.19 -4.56
N GLU A 384 13.95 -3.18 -5.73
CA GLU A 384 14.71 -2.01 -6.18
C GLU A 384 13.79 -0.78 -6.24
N PRO A 385 14.29 0.44 -5.95
CA PRO A 385 13.49 1.66 -6.03
C PRO A 385 12.83 1.81 -7.39
N TRP A 386 11.61 2.34 -7.40
CA TRP A 386 10.88 2.63 -8.63
C TRP A 386 11.46 3.86 -9.33
N SER A 387 11.69 3.79 -10.63
CA SER A 387 11.87 4.99 -11.45
C SER A 387 10.51 5.58 -11.86
N ARG A 388 10.49 6.86 -12.19
CA ARG A 388 9.31 7.53 -12.75
C ARG A 388 8.78 6.82 -13.99
N GLU A 389 9.66 6.38 -14.88
CA GLU A 389 9.31 5.69 -16.12
C GLU A 389 8.68 4.32 -15.86
N GLU A 390 9.19 3.58 -14.87
CA GLU A 390 8.59 2.30 -14.44
C GLU A 390 7.18 2.50 -13.86
N LEU A 391 6.99 3.56 -13.06
CA LEU A 391 5.70 3.91 -12.48
C LEU A 391 4.68 4.30 -13.55
N TRP A 392 5.09 5.13 -14.51
CA TRP A 392 4.22 5.50 -15.63
C TRP A 392 3.87 4.28 -16.47
N HIS A 393 4.83 3.42 -16.77
CA HIS A 393 4.59 2.18 -17.51
C HIS A 393 3.61 1.25 -16.79
N ALA A 394 3.69 1.16 -15.46
CA ALA A 394 2.71 0.43 -14.65
C ALA A 394 1.31 1.05 -14.77
N ILE A 395 1.17 2.38 -14.72
CA ILE A 395 -0.11 3.06 -14.94
C ILE A 395 -0.66 2.79 -16.35
N GLU A 396 0.19 2.75 -17.37
CA GLU A 396 -0.23 2.43 -18.75
C GLU A 396 -0.82 1.02 -18.86
N GLN A 397 -0.42 0.06 -18.02
CA GLN A 397 -1.02 -1.28 -18.00
C GLN A 397 -2.52 -1.24 -17.65
N LEU A 398 -3.01 -0.19 -16.98
CA LEU A 398 -4.43 -0.04 -16.68
C LEU A 398 -5.27 0.12 -17.94
N LYS A 399 -4.70 0.72 -19.01
CA LYS A 399 -5.36 0.84 -20.31
C LYS A 399 -5.74 -0.51 -20.89
N GLU A 400 -4.92 -1.54 -20.66
CA GLU A 400 -5.19 -2.90 -21.15
C GLU A 400 -6.31 -3.58 -20.35
N GLN A 401 -6.60 -3.12 -19.13
CA GLN A 401 -7.64 -3.66 -18.26
C GLN A 401 -9.03 -3.04 -18.50
N SER A 402 -9.08 -1.89 -19.18
CA SER A 402 -10.30 -1.11 -19.42
C SER A 402 -11.45 -1.94 -19.99
N GLY A 403 -11.17 -2.97 -20.80
CA GLY A 403 -12.21 -3.76 -21.46
C GLY A 403 -13.05 -4.66 -20.54
N VAL A 404 -12.53 -5.12 -19.40
CA VAL A 404 -13.04 -6.38 -18.79
C VAL A 404 -13.32 -6.32 -17.29
N ARG A 405 -12.57 -5.55 -16.49
CA ARG A 405 -12.57 -5.75 -15.02
C ARG A 405 -13.05 -4.56 -14.19
N ALA A 406 -12.47 -3.38 -14.38
CA ALA A 406 -12.69 -2.23 -13.51
C ALA A 406 -12.83 -0.91 -14.29
N LYS A 407 -13.47 0.08 -13.65
CA LYS A 407 -13.41 1.49 -14.05
C LYS A 407 -12.73 2.30 -12.95
N PHE A 408 -11.98 3.33 -13.35
CA PHE A 408 -11.15 4.12 -12.46
C PHE A 408 -11.64 5.57 -12.38
N CYS A 409 -11.77 6.10 -11.18
CA CYS A 409 -12.02 7.53 -10.97
C CYS A 409 -10.90 8.13 -10.10
N PHE A 410 -10.18 9.11 -10.64
CA PHE A 410 -9.08 9.76 -9.95
C PHE A 410 -9.47 11.16 -9.49
N PHE A 411 -9.20 11.47 -8.22
CA PHE A 411 -9.35 12.80 -7.64
C PHE A 411 -7.97 13.40 -7.39
N ILE A 412 -7.58 14.40 -8.18
CA ILE A 412 -6.22 14.99 -8.15
C ILE A 412 -6.34 16.47 -7.78
N ASP A 413 -6.01 16.80 -6.52
CA ASP A 413 -6.14 18.15 -5.98
C ASP A 413 -4.85 18.96 -6.12
N GLY A 414 -4.97 20.22 -6.55
CA GLY A 414 -3.91 21.22 -6.47
C GLY A 414 -2.81 21.09 -7.53
N LEU A 415 -3.16 20.94 -8.82
CA LEU A 415 -2.14 20.84 -9.87
C LEU A 415 -1.19 22.04 -9.91
N ASP A 416 -1.63 23.23 -9.47
CA ASP A 416 -0.79 24.42 -9.31
C ASP A 416 0.29 24.31 -8.22
N GLU A 417 0.24 23.24 -7.42
CA GLU A 417 1.23 22.92 -6.39
C GLU A 417 2.25 21.86 -6.85
N TYR A 418 2.20 21.43 -8.11
CA TYR A 418 3.20 20.56 -8.71
C TYR A 418 4.56 21.27 -8.87
N ASP A 419 5.63 20.63 -8.41
CA ASP A 419 7.01 21.13 -8.46
C ASP A 419 7.75 20.50 -9.65
N GLY A 420 7.33 20.88 -10.84
CA GLY A 420 7.90 20.48 -12.12
C GLY A 420 7.29 21.28 -13.26
N ASP A 421 7.58 20.89 -14.50
CA ASP A 421 7.03 21.56 -15.68
C ASP A 421 5.52 21.27 -15.81
N PRO A 422 4.64 22.30 -15.76
CA PRO A 422 3.20 22.13 -15.90
C PRO A 422 2.79 21.35 -17.17
N ASP A 423 3.54 21.49 -18.27
CA ASP A 423 3.23 20.79 -19.52
C ASP A 423 3.39 19.28 -19.38
N HIS A 424 4.32 18.81 -18.54
CA HIS A 424 4.49 17.38 -18.27
C HIS A 424 3.29 16.80 -17.51
N ILE A 425 2.73 17.51 -16.53
CA ILE A 425 1.54 17.01 -15.81
C ILE A 425 0.28 17.13 -16.66
N VAL A 426 0.16 18.16 -17.49
CA VAL A 426 -0.92 18.28 -18.49
C VAL A 426 -0.89 17.09 -19.46
N SER A 427 0.28 16.74 -19.99
CA SER A 427 0.46 15.60 -20.90
C SER A 427 0.03 14.26 -20.27
N VAL A 428 0.37 14.06 -18.99
CA VAL A 428 -0.07 12.90 -18.20
C VAL A 428 -1.59 12.86 -18.10
N LEU A 429 -2.23 13.97 -17.73
CA LEU A 429 -3.68 14.04 -17.54
C LEU A 429 -4.45 13.88 -18.86
N GLU A 430 -3.97 14.45 -19.95
CA GLU A 430 -4.54 14.27 -21.29
C GLU A 430 -4.38 12.82 -21.77
N SER A 431 -3.25 12.18 -21.47
CA SER A 431 -3.07 10.74 -21.73
C SER A 431 -4.11 9.91 -20.99
N LEU A 432 -4.28 10.14 -19.68
CA LEU A 432 -5.30 9.46 -18.86
C LEU A 432 -6.73 9.75 -19.33
N ARG A 433 -7.03 10.99 -19.72
CA ARG A 433 -8.33 11.41 -20.27
C ARG A 433 -8.70 10.64 -21.53
N SER A 434 -7.72 10.29 -22.35
CA SER A 434 -7.94 9.57 -23.61
C SER A 434 -8.27 8.09 -23.42
N TRP A 435 -8.06 7.53 -22.22
CA TRP A 435 -8.27 6.11 -21.98
C TRP A 435 -9.74 5.81 -21.63
N PRO A 436 -10.30 4.70 -22.12
CA PRO A 436 -11.64 4.29 -21.75
C PRO A 436 -11.72 3.95 -20.26
N ASP A 437 -12.90 4.10 -19.69
CA ASP A 437 -13.18 3.73 -18.29
C ASP A 437 -12.37 4.49 -17.22
N ILE A 438 -11.76 5.63 -17.59
CA ILE A 438 -11.11 6.56 -16.65
C ILE A 438 -11.92 7.87 -16.55
N LYS A 439 -12.09 8.34 -15.31
CA LYS A 439 -12.59 9.68 -14.96
C LYS A 439 -11.55 10.43 -14.15
N LEU A 440 -11.44 11.72 -14.39
CA LEU A 440 -10.52 12.61 -13.68
C LEU A 440 -11.29 13.80 -13.10
N CYS A 441 -11.31 13.93 -11.78
CA CYS A 441 -11.72 15.15 -11.10
C CYS A 441 -10.46 15.86 -10.64
N ILE A 442 -10.13 16.98 -11.27
CA ILE A 442 -8.88 17.72 -11.00
C ILE A 442 -9.19 19.09 -10.42
N SER A 443 -8.30 19.64 -9.60
CA SER A 443 -8.40 21.03 -9.16
C SER A 443 -7.10 21.79 -9.37
N SER A 444 -7.21 23.09 -9.66
CA SER A 444 -6.06 23.99 -9.69
C SER A 444 -6.48 25.46 -9.63
N ARG A 445 -5.49 26.35 -9.57
CA ARG A 445 -5.66 27.76 -9.92
C ARG A 445 -5.83 27.95 -11.43
N PRO A 446 -6.46 29.06 -11.86
CA PRO A 446 -6.61 29.45 -13.27
C PRO A 446 -5.28 29.90 -13.89
N TYR A 447 -4.22 29.08 -13.83
CA TYR A 447 -2.97 29.38 -14.54
C TYR A 447 -3.14 29.04 -16.02
N ASN A 448 -2.40 29.75 -16.89
CA ASN A 448 -2.62 29.72 -18.33
C ASN A 448 -2.48 28.31 -18.90
N GLU A 449 -1.50 27.55 -18.42
CA GLU A 449 -1.21 26.17 -18.83
C GLU A 449 -2.43 25.26 -18.61
N PHE A 450 -3.16 25.46 -17.50
CA PHE A 450 -4.37 24.69 -17.18
C PHE A 450 -5.62 25.25 -17.88
N ILE A 451 -5.70 26.57 -18.11
CA ILE A 451 -6.79 27.18 -18.90
C ILE A 451 -6.71 26.68 -20.35
N ASP A 452 -5.53 26.71 -20.95
CA ASP A 452 -5.32 26.31 -22.34
C ASP A 452 -5.61 24.81 -22.53
N ALA A 453 -5.29 23.98 -21.53
CA ALA A 453 -5.54 22.55 -21.52
C ALA A 453 -7.02 22.18 -21.26
N PHE A 454 -7.63 22.75 -20.22
CA PHE A 454 -8.90 22.26 -19.64
C PHE A 454 -10.04 23.30 -19.62
N GLY A 455 -9.78 24.55 -20.00
CA GLY A 455 -10.72 25.68 -19.90
C GLY A 455 -11.66 25.85 -21.09
N ARG A 456 -11.76 24.86 -21.99
CA ARG A 456 -12.64 24.97 -23.17
C ARG A 456 -14.10 25.01 -22.73
N SER A 457 -14.94 25.78 -23.42
CA SER A 457 -16.35 25.96 -23.03
C SER A 457 -17.19 24.68 -23.07
N SER A 458 -16.75 23.65 -23.80
CA SER A 458 -17.38 22.33 -23.85
C SER A 458 -16.96 21.41 -22.70
N ASP A 459 -15.86 21.73 -22.01
CA ASP A 459 -15.32 20.86 -20.96
C ASP A 459 -16.06 21.10 -19.63
N PRO A 460 -16.39 20.04 -18.89
CA PRO A 460 -17.00 20.16 -17.57
C PRO A 460 -16.06 20.89 -16.60
N GLN A 461 -16.50 22.03 -16.08
CA GLN A 461 -15.72 22.84 -15.16
C GLN A 461 -16.60 23.64 -14.20
N LEU A 462 -16.02 24.06 -13.08
CA LEU A 462 -16.61 25.06 -12.19
C LEU A 462 -15.56 26.06 -11.71
N THR A 463 -15.99 27.29 -11.49
CA THR A 463 -15.20 28.34 -10.81
C THR A 463 -15.71 28.48 -9.39
N LEU A 464 -14.91 28.04 -8.41
CA LEU A 464 -15.40 27.86 -7.04
C LEU A 464 -15.75 29.19 -6.35
N GLU A 465 -14.94 30.23 -6.51
CA GLU A 465 -15.18 31.54 -5.87
C GLU A 465 -16.51 32.19 -6.28
N ASP A 466 -17.07 31.83 -7.45
CA ASP A 466 -18.34 32.37 -7.91
C ASP A 466 -19.54 31.64 -7.28
N LEU A 467 -19.30 30.50 -6.62
CA LEU A 467 -20.31 29.58 -6.10
C LEU A 467 -20.31 29.49 -4.56
N THR A 468 -19.33 30.07 -3.88
CA THR A 468 -19.22 30.02 -2.41
C THR A 468 -20.07 31.05 -1.67
N ARG A 469 -20.78 31.95 -2.37
CA ARG A 469 -21.50 33.07 -1.74
C ARG A 469 -22.52 32.64 -0.69
N GLU A 470 -23.36 31.64 -0.99
CA GLU A 470 -24.35 31.14 -0.03
C GLU A 470 -23.70 30.32 1.09
N ASP A 471 -22.70 29.50 0.76
CA ASP A 471 -21.95 28.72 1.74
C ASP A 471 -21.24 29.63 2.77
N ILE A 472 -20.66 30.74 2.32
CA ILE A 472 -20.06 31.76 3.18
C ILE A 472 -21.11 32.38 4.09
N ARG A 473 -22.28 32.73 3.56
CA ARG A 473 -23.38 33.29 4.36
C ARG A 473 -23.83 32.32 5.45
N ILE A 474 -24.03 31.05 5.11
CA ILE A 474 -24.41 29.99 6.04
C ILE A 474 -23.34 29.84 7.13
N TYR A 475 -22.06 29.71 6.74
CA TYR A 475 -20.94 29.57 7.67
C TYR A 475 -20.86 30.75 8.64
N VAL A 476 -20.83 31.99 8.14
CA VAL A 476 -20.72 33.20 8.97
C VAL A 476 -21.89 33.28 9.96
N ARG A 477 -23.11 33.04 9.48
CA ARG A 477 -24.31 33.08 10.32
C ARG A 477 -24.22 32.03 11.44
N ASN A 478 -23.97 30.77 11.08
CA ASN A 478 -23.97 29.67 12.04
C ASN A 478 -22.86 29.88 13.09
N THR A 479 -21.64 30.21 12.65
CA THR A 479 -20.50 30.42 13.56
C THR A 479 -20.68 31.63 14.49
N LEU A 480 -21.24 32.75 14.00
CA LEU A 480 -21.50 33.91 14.86
C LEU A 480 -22.66 33.65 15.83
N GLU A 481 -23.72 32.97 15.40
CA GLU A 481 -24.90 32.69 16.23
C GLU A 481 -24.67 31.64 17.32
N GLU A 482 -23.67 30.77 17.18
CA GLU A 482 -23.20 29.93 18.28
C GLU A 482 -22.77 30.77 19.49
N ASN A 483 -22.22 31.97 19.26
CA ASN A 483 -21.79 32.87 20.32
C ASN A 483 -22.98 33.56 21.02
N LEU A 484 -23.11 33.35 22.33
CA LEU A 484 -24.17 33.92 23.16
C LEU A 484 -24.23 35.46 23.11
N ARG A 485 -23.07 36.14 23.07
CA ARG A 485 -23.03 37.62 23.02
C ARG A 485 -23.50 38.14 21.66
N PHE A 486 -23.11 37.48 20.58
CA PHE A 486 -23.60 37.86 19.26
C PHE A 486 -25.12 37.69 19.15
N ARG A 487 -25.69 36.61 19.69
CA ARG A 487 -27.16 36.43 19.74
C ARG A 487 -27.87 37.56 20.47
N ALA A 488 -27.34 38.01 21.60
CA ALA A 488 -27.89 39.14 22.35
C ALA A 488 -27.81 40.46 21.55
N LEU A 489 -26.69 40.70 20.86
CA LEU A 489 -26.52 41.87 19.99
C LEU A 489 -27.46 41.81 18.78
N LYS A 490 -27.59 40.65 18.13
CA LYS A 490 -28.50 40.44 17.00
C LYS A 490 -29.96 40.74 17.36
N ALA A 491 -30.38 40.38 18.58
CA ALA A 491 -31.74 40.65 19.05
C ALA A 491 -32.00 42.12 19.38
N SER A 492 -30.95 42.94 19.52
CA SER A 492 -31.05 44.35 19.94
C SER A 492 -30.61 45.34 18.87
N ASP A 493 -29.97 44.89 17.78
CA ASP A 493 -29.41 45.72 16.72
C ASP A 493 -29.57 45.07 15.34
N ASP A 494 -30.44 45.64 14.52
CA ASP A 494 -30.78 45.14 13.18
C ASP A 494 -29.58 45.18 12.21
N ARG A 495 -28.57 46.02 12.48
CA ARG A 495 -27.33 46.12 11.67
C ARG A 495 -26.50 44.84 11.69
N SER A 496 -26.82 43.89 12.57
CA SER A 496 -26.21 42.56 12.58
C SER A 496 -26.42 41.81 11.26
N GLN A 497 -27.53 42.03 10.54
CA GLN A 497 -27.74 41.46 9.21
C GLN A 497 -26.84 42.13 8.16
N ASP A 498 -26.70 43.45 8.21
CA ASP A 498 -25.81 44.20 7.33
C ASP A 498 -24.36 43.74 7.49
N LEU A 499 -23.93 43.44 8.71
CA LEU A 499 -22.60 42.89 8.99
C LEU A 499 -22.37 41.56 8.26
N VAL A 500 -23.33 40.61 8.32
CA VAL A 500 -23.21 39.34 7.60
C VAL A 500 -23.17 39.57 6.09
N HIS A 501 -24.02 40.46 5.57
CA HIS A 501 -24.02 40.81 4.16
C HIS A 501 -22.69 41.42 3.71
N GLU A 502 -22.12 42.35 4.49
CA GLU A 502 -20.85 42.99 4.19
C GLU A 502 -19.68 41.98 4.15
N ILE A 503 -19.67 41.00 5.06
CA ILE A 503 -18.68 39.91 5.04
C ILE A 503 -18.77 39.11 3.74
N VAL A 504 -19.98 38.73 3.34
CA VAL A 504 -20.23 37.94 2.11
C VAL A 504 -19.73 38.69 0.87
N GLU A 505 -20.04 39.99 0.74
CA GLU A 505 -19.58 40.77 -0.43
C GLU A 505 -18.07 40.95 -0.44
N LYS A 506 -17.46 41.26 0.71
CA LYS A 506 -16.01 41.49 0.81
C LYS A 506 -15.19 40.22 0.62
N ALA A 507 -15.75 39.06 0.93
CA ALA A 507 -15.05 37.79 0.80
C ALA A 507 -14.61 37.50 -0.63
N ARG A 508 -15.34 37.98 -1.66
CA ARG A 508 -15.08 37.71 -3.09
C ARG A 508 -14.79 36.22 -3.37
N GLY A 509 -15.51 35.36 -2.64
CA GLY A 509 -15.42 33.90 -2.73
C GLY A 509 -14.22 33.24 -2.04
N VAL A 510 -13.41 33.99 -1.28
CA VAL A 510 -12.23 33.49 -0.56
C VAL A 510 -12.60 33.07 0.86
N PHE A 511 -12.86 31.77 1.06
CA PHE A 511 -13.30 31.20 2.33
C PHE A 511 -12.28 31.38 3.47
N LEU A 512 -10.98 31.28 3.19
CA LEU A 512 -9.93 31.50 4.20
C LEU A 512 -10.00 32.92 4.78
N TRP A 513 -10.29 33.93 3.94
CA TRP A 513 -10.46 35.30 4.39
C TRP A 513 -11.65 35.42 5.36
N VAL A 514 -12.76 34.74 5.05
CA VAL A 514 -13.95 34.70 5.91
C VAL A 514 -13.63 34.08 7.27
N ILE A 515 -12.87 32.98 7.31
CA ILE A 515 -12.45 32.34 8.56
C ILE A 515 -11.65 33.33 9.43
N LEU A 516 -10.72 34.07 8.84
CA LEU A 516 -9.90 35.05 9.56
C LEU A 516 -10.73 36.23 10.07
N VAL A 517 -11.66 36.73 9.26
CA VAL A 517 -12.60 37.78 9.66
C VAL A 517 -13.47 37.31 10.82
N VAL A 518 -14.12 36.15 10.71
CA VAL A 518 -14.98 35.62 11.78
C VAL A 518 -14.18 35.42 13.07
N ARG A 519 -12.93 34.92 13.00
CA ARG A 519 -12.02 34.85 14.17
C ARG A 519 -11.76 36.23 14.78
N SER A 520 -11.53 37.27 13.98
CA SER A 520 -11.37 38.65 14.45
C SER A 520 -12.63 39.19 15.12
N LEU A 521 -13.81 38.93 14.56
CA LEU A 521 -15.09 39.36 15.13
C LEU A 521 -15.40 38.65 16.44
N LEU A 522 -15.15 37.34 16.53
CA LEU A 522 -15.26 36.56 17.78
C LEU A 522 -14.30 37.10 18.85
N ALA A 523 -13.11 37.55 18.47
CA ALA A 523 -12.19 38.22 19.39
C ALA A 523 -12.76 39.56 19.90
N GLY A 524 -13.39 40.36 19.02
CA GLY A 524 -14.09 41.58 19.42
C GLY A 524 -15.25 41.32 20.38
N LEU A 525 -16.04 40.28 20.12
CA LEU A 525 -17.13 39.88 21.02
C LEU A 525 -16.64 39.52 22.42
N ARG A 526 -15.44 38.95 22.57
CA ARG A 526 -14.81 38.73 23.90
C ARG A 526 -14.52 40.04 24.64
N ASN A 527 -14.19 41.09 23.90
CA ASN A 527 -13.97 42.44 24.41
C ASN A 527 -15.26 43.26 24.58
N ALA A 528 -16.43 42.63 24.38
CA ALA A 528 -17.75 43.26 24.44
C ALA A 528 -17.98 44.37 23.40
N ASP A 529 -17.32 44.25 22.24
CA ASP A 529 -17.54 45.10 21.07
C ASP A 529 -19.03 45.06 20.65
N ARG A 530 -19.61 46.23 20.34
CA ARG A 530 -20.97 46.37 19.80
C ARG A 530 -20.97 46.06 18.31
N ILE A 531 -22.15 45.92 17.68
CA ILE A 531 -22.23 45.70 16.22
C ILE A 531 -21.48 46.77 15.42
N TYR A 532 -21.55 48.04 15.84
CA TYR A 532 -20.78 49.12 15.24
C TYR A 532 -19.26 48.87 15.28
N ASP A 533 -18.73 48.42 16.42
CA ASP A 533 -17.29 48.14 16.57
C ASP A 533 -16.87 46.94 15.72
N LEU A 534 -17.74 45.93 15.60
CA LEU A 534 -17.54 44.77 14.72
C LEU A 534 -17.54 45.17 13.23
N GLN A 535 -18.45 46.06 12.81
CA GLN A 535 -18.44 46.62 11.45
C GLN A 535 -17.16 47.41 11.20
N LYS A 536 -16.72 48.23 12.16
CA LYS A 536 -15.46 48.97 12.05
C LYS A 536 -14.26 48.02 11.90
N ARG A 537 -14.19 46.95 12.69
CA ARG A 537 -13.17 45.89 12.54
C ARG A 537 -13.17 45.29 11.14
N LEU A 538 -14.35 45.01 10.57
CA LEU A 538 -14.50 44.48 9.22
C LEU A 538 -14.06 45.49 8.13
N GLN A 539 -14.29 46.78 8.36
CA GLN A 539 -13.87 47.85 7.45
C GLN A 539 -12.36 48.06 7.44
N GLU A 540 -11.73 47.93 8.60
CA GLU A 540 -10.27 48.01 8.75
C GLU A 540 -9.56 46.71 8.37
N PHE A 541 -10.29 45.59 8.24
CA PHE A 541 -9.73 44.30 7.88
C PHE A 541 -9.21 44.32 6.43
N PRO A 542 -7.96 43.88 6.17
CA PRO A 542 -7.39 43.90 4.82
C PRO A 542 -8.23 43.09 3.83
N GLU A 543 -8.55 43.67 2.66
CA GLU A 543 -9.40 43.03 1.65
C GLU A 543 -8.77 41.80 0.95
N THR A 544 -7.44 41.64 1.03
CA THR A 544 -6.75 40.51 0.40
C THR A 544 -5.87 39.77 1.40
N LEU A 545 -5.70 38.47 1.17
CA LEU A 545 -4.86 37.62 2.01
C LEU A 545 -3.40 38.10 2.02
N GLU A 546 -2.88 38.59 0.90
CA GLU A 546 -1.51 39.10 0.79
C GLU A 546 -1.30 40.31 1.70
N LYS A 547 -2.25 41.26 1.70
CA LYS A 547 -2.19 42.42 2.60
C LYS A 547 -2.32 42.00 4.06
N TYR A 548 -3.18 41.03 4.36
CA TYR A 548 -3.34 40.48 5.70
C TYR A 548 -2.04 39.81 6.20
N PHE A 549 -1.45 38.92 5.40
CA PHE A 549 -0.20 38.24 5.72
C PHE A 549 0.97 39.23 5.82
N GLY A 550 1.05 40.21 4.91
CA GLY A 550 2.02 41.30 5.01
C GLY A 550 1.86 42.11 6.30
N HIS A 551 0.62 42.40 6.73
CA HIS A 551 0.37 43.05 8.00
C HIS A 551 0.80 42.19 9.19
N MET A 552 0.50 40.89 9.20
CA MET A 552 0.94 39.99 10.28
C MET A 552 2.47 39.95 10.39
N ILE A 553 3.18 39.79 9.27
CA ILE A 553 4.65 39.76 9.25
C ILE A 553 5.23 41.09 9.74
N THR A 554 4.68 42.22 9.29
CA THR A 554 5.15 43.55 9.70
C THR A 554 4.80 43.91 11.15
N SER A 555 3.74 43.30 11.71
CA SER A 555 3.33 43.48 13.12
C SER A 555 4.23 42.76 14.13
N VAL A 556 5.15 41.90 13.68
CA VAL A 556 6.14 41.25 14.54
C VAL A 556 7.06 42.33 15.13
N GLU A 557 7.21 42.30 16.46
CA GLU A 557 8.04 43.25 17.20
C GLU A 557 9.49 43.20 16.68
N PRO A 558 10.17 44.36 16.51
CA PRO A 558 11.50 44.42 15.90
C PRO A 558 12.53 43.45 16.50
N VAL A 559 12.47 43.25 17.82
CA VAL A 559 13.38 42.36 18.57
C VAL A 559 13.26 40.88 18.17
N TYR A 560 12.13 40.45 17.59
CA TYR A 560 11.88 39.06 17.22
C TYR A 560 12.00 38.79 15.71
N ARG A 561 12.25 39.82 14.89
CA ARG A 561 12.17 39.68 13.43
C ARG A 561 13.22 38.74 12.86
N GLU A 562 14.43 38.76 13.42
CA GLU A 562 15.52 37.87 13.00
C GLU A 562 15.16 36.41 13.27
N GLN A 563 14.77 36.07 14.50
CA GLN A 563 14.37 34.70 14.88
C GLN A 563 13.12 34.25 14.11
N THR A 564 12.21 35.18 13.81
CA THR A 564 11.02 34.90 12.99
C THR A 564 11.41 34.56 11.56
N ALA A 565 12.32 35.32 10.96
CA ALA A 565 12.83 35.07 9.61
C ALA A 565 13.55 33.72 9.54
N GLN A 566 14.45 33.43 10.49
CA GLN A 566 15.14 32.14 10.61
C GLN A 566 14.15 30.97 10.72
N ALA A 567 13.13 31.09 11.57
CA ALA A 567 12.10 30.06 11.70
C ALA A 567 11.35 29.80 10.38
N PHE A 568 11.04 30.85 9.61
CA PHE A 568 10.43 30.69 8.29
C PHE A 568 11.40 30.10 7.27
N GLU A 569 12.67 30.50 7.26
CA GLU A 569 13.70 29.92 6.39
C GLU A 569 13.84 28.42 6.63
N PHE A 570 13.95 27.98 7.88
CA PHE A 570 13.96 26.54 8.20
C PHE A 570 12.70 25.83 7.73
N ALA A 571 11.52 26.43 7.91
CA ALA A 571 10.26 25.86 7.44
C ALA A 571 10.16 25.78 5.91
N LEU A 572 10.86 26.66 5.20
CA LEU A 572 10.82 26.76 3.73
C LEU A 572 11.88 25.90 3.04
N GLU A 573 13.06 25.77 3.64
CA GLU A 573 14.21 25.07 3.05
C GLU A 573 14.26 23.57 3.39
N THR A 574 13.51 23.12 4.39
CA THR A 574 13.54 21.70 4.81
C THR A 574 12.58 20.83 3.99
N GLU A 575 13.05 19.66 3.57
CA GLU A 575 12.25 18.71 2.77
C GLU A 575 11.12 18.03 3.57
N ARG A 576 11.21 18.04 4.91
CA ARG A 576 10.22 17.45 5.81
C ARG A 576 9.98 18.39 6.98
N PRO A 577 8.74 18.47 7.50
CA PRO A 577 8.43 19.21 8.73
C PRO A 577 9.42 18.83 9.85
N LEU A 578 10.19 19.79 10.36
CA LEU A 578 11.12 19.49 11.45
C LEU A 578 10.37 19.30 12.78
N PRO A 579 10.86 18.42 13.66
CA PRO A 579 10.35 18.31 15.02
C PRO A 579 10.47 19.62 15.79
N LEU A 580 9.51 19.91 16.68
CA LEU A 580 9.53 21.10 17.55
C LEU A 580 10.82 21.21 18.37
N MET A 581 11.39 20.07 18.76
CA MET A 581 12.67 20.03 19.46
C MET A 581 13.82 20.61 18.63
N MET A 582 13.84 20.37 17.31
CA MET A 582 14.89 20.90 16.45
C MET A 582 14.86 22.42 16.43
N TYR A 583 13.68 23.02 16.31
CA TYR A 583 13.52 24.47 16.42
C TYR A 583 13.98 25.02 17.77
N SER A 584 13.80 24.27 18.86
CA SER A 584 14.30 24.71 20.17
C SER A 584 15.82 24.86 20.20
N PHE A 585 16.56 24.02 19.47
CA PHE A 585 18.02 24.10 19.38
C PHE A 585 18.48 25.16 18.38
N LEU A 586 17.75 25.31 17.27
CA LEU A 586 18.05 26.33 16.26
C LEU A 586 17.78 27.77 16.75
N ASP A 587 16.98 27.93 17.81
CA ASP A 587 16.69 29.22 18.45
C ASP A 587 17.68 29.59 19.58
N GLU A 588 18.74 28.79 19.79
CA GLU A 588 19.79 29.09 20.78
C GLU A 588 20.74 30.16 20.24
N GLU A 589 21.27 31.01 21.14
CA GLU A 589 22.12 32.15 20.77
C GLU A 589 23.50 31.74 20.23
N ASP A 590 24.05 30.63 20.72
CA ASP A 590 25.38 30.13 20.36
C ASP A 590 25.28 28.69 19.85
N LEU A 591 25.07 28.56 18.54
CA LEU A 591 24.95 27.26 17.88
C LEU A 591 26.27 26.46 17.94
N ASP A 592 27.42 27.12 17.98
CA ASP A 592 28.72 26.46 18.08
C ASP A 592 28.91 25.83 19.46
N ALA A 593 28.49 26.52 20.52
CA ALA A 593 28.48 25.96 21.87
C ALA A 593 27.51 24.79 22.01
N VAL A 594 26.32 24.87 21.37
CA VAL A 594 25.36 23.75 21.33
C VAL A 594 25.95 22.55 20.58
N ALA A 595 26.61 22.78 19.44
CA ALA A 595 27.26 21.73 18.65
C ALA A 595 28.46 21.09 19.38
N ALA A 596 29.18 21.88 20.19
CA ALA A 596 30.31 21.42 21.00
C ALA A 596 29.90 20.77 22.34
N ALA A 597 28.62 20.87 22.74
CA ALA A 597 28.15 20.33 23.99
C ALA A 597 28.22 18.79 24.02
N PRO A 598 28.57 18.18 25.16
CA PRO A 598 28.61 16.72 25.27
C PRO A 598 27.22 16.13 25.06
N PHE A 599 27.17 15.05 24.26
CA PHE A 599 25.92 14.36 23.92
C PHE A 599 25.37 13.61 25.14
N ASN A 600 24.52 14.28 25.92
CA ASN A 600 23.84 13.72 27.08
C ASN A 600 22.35 13.55 26.78
N PRO A 601 21.72 12.45 27.24
CA PRO A 601 20.28 12.30 27.14
C PRO A 601 19.58 13.36 27.98
N LEU A 602 18.65 14.10 27.37
CA LEU A 602 17.78 15.03 28.08
C LEU A 602 16.77 14.26 28.95
N THR A 603 16.46 14.82 30.10
CA THR A 603 15.36 14.34 30.95
C THR A 603 13.99 14.65 30.32
N THR A 604 12.95 13.96 30.77
CA THR A 604 11.59 14.17 30.23
C THR A 604 11.08 15.58 30.57
N GLU A 605 11.43 16.07 31.75
CA GLU A 605 11.11 17.42 32.21
C GLU A 605 11.78 18.49 31.34
N GLU A 606 13.06 18.32 30.99
CA GLU A 606 13.78 19.22 30.08
C GLU A 606 13.15 19.24 28.69
N ILE A 607 12.82 18.07 28.13
CA ILE A 607 12.16 17.96 26.83
C ILE A 607 10.82 18.70 26.87
N SER A 608 9.98 18.46 27.87
CA SER A 608 8.68 19.11 27.99
C SER A 608 8.82 20.63 28.13
N SER A 609 9.74 21.09 28.98
CA SER A 609 9.98 22.53 29.17
C SER A 609 10.42 23.20 27.88
N ARG A 610 11.37 22.61 27.14
CA ARG A 610 11.85 23.15 25.86
C ARG A 610 10.75 23.20 24.81
N GLN A 611 9.93 22.15 24.72
CA GLN A 611 8.81 22.13 23.78
C GLN A 611 7.78 23.22 24.11
N ASP A 612 7.43 23.40 25.38
CA ASP A 612 6.46 24.40 25.79
C ASP A 612 6.96 25.83 25.54
N ASP A 613 8.23 26.10 25.84
CA ASP A 613 8.85 27.40 25.56
C ASP A 613 8.94 27.67 24.06
N MET A 614 9.39 26.69 23.27
CA MET A 614 9.49 26.86 21.82
C MET A 614 8.11 27.07 21.18
N ARG A 615 7.07 26.37 21.65
CA ARG A 615 5.69 26.59 21.20
C ARG A 615 5.23 28.02 21.49
N ARG A 616 5.52 28.54 22.69
CA ARG A 616 5.20 29.94 23.04
C ARG A 616 5.94 30.94 22.16
N ARG A 617 7.24 30.69 21.91
CA ARG A 617 8.08 31.52 21.03
C ARG A 617 7.51 31.55 19.62
N LEU A 618 7.22 30.39 19.00
CA LEU A 618 6.60 30.34 17.67
C LEU A 618 5.25 31.06 17.62
N ASN A 619 4.39 30.86 18.61
CA ASN A 619 3.09 31.55 18.68
C ASN A 619 3.25 33.08 18.75
N GLY A 620 4.17 33.57 19.58
CA GLY A 620 4.41 35.00 19.77
C GLY A 620 5.10 35.67 18.57
N ARG A 621 6.07 34.99 17.98
CA ARG A 621 6.99 35.50 16.96
C ARG A 621 6.45 35.32 15.54
N CYS A 622 5.81 34.18 15.25
CA CYS A 622 5.31 33.84 13.91
C CYS A 622 3.81 34.15 13.73
N LYS A 623 3.11 34.64 14.77
CA LYS A 623 1.71 35.09 14.73
C LYS A 623 0.72 34.07 14.11
N GLY A 624 0.99 32.77 14.29
CA GLY A 624 0.16 31.68 13.75
C GLY A 624 0.38 31.36 12.27
N LEU A 625 1.44 31.89 11.64
CA LEU A 625 1.86 31.49 10.29
C LEU A 625 2.65 30.17 10.29
N LEU A 626 3.28 29.85 11.42
CA LEU A 626 3.86 28.55 11.72
C LEU A 626 3.09 27.94 12.89
N GLU A 627 2.61 26.72 12.71
CA GLU A 627 1.84 25.99 13.70
C GLU A 627 2.53 24.67 14.06
N VAL A 628 2.40 24.30 15.34
CA VAL A 628 2.86 23.01 15.85
C VAL A 628 1.73 22.00 15.66
N VAL A 629 1.98 20.96 14.87
CA VAL A 629 1.02 19.92 14.55
C VAL A 629 1.45 18.60 15.20
N SER A 630 0.52 17.92 15.87
CA SER A 630 0.74 16.57 16.39
C SER A 630 0.46 15.53 15.31
N SER A 631 1.46 14.75 14.89
CA SER A 631 1.22 13.61 14.02
C SER A 631 0.54 12.49 14.81
N LYS A 632 -0.67 12.10 14.43
CA LYS A 632 -1.33 10.89 14.97
C LYS A 632 -0.72 9.59 14.43
N VAL A 633 0.17 9.66 13.43
CA VAL A 633 0.65 8.51 12.66
C VAL A 633 1.98 7.95 13.19
N MET A 634 2.70 8.72 14.01
CA MET A 634 3.90 8.25 14.71
C MET A 634 3.53 8.02 16.18
N ASN A 635 3.65 6.79 16.66
CA ASN A 635 3.48 6.46 18.08
C ASN A 635 4.22 7.47 18.97
N LEU A 636 3.46 8.10 19.87
CA LEU A 636 3.88 8.81 21.09
C LEU A 636 5.20 9.61 21.00
N LEU A 637 5.09 10.92 20.72
CA LEU A 637 5.97 12.07 21.10
C LEU A 637 6.42 13.02 19.97
N SER A 638 6.12 12.76 18.69
CA SER A 638 6.61 13.64 17.60
C SER A 638 5.63 14.76 17.21
N GLN A 639 5.89 15.96 17.75
CA GLN A 639 5.28 17.22 17.29
C GLN A 639 6.16 17.84 16.21
N HIS A 640 5.57 18.23 15.09
CA HIS A 640 6.29 18.82 13.95
C HIS A 640 5.74 20.22 13.66
N ILE A 641 6.55 21.06 13.01
CA ILE A 641 6.14 22.43 12.64
C ILE A 641 5.81 22.47 11.16
N GLN A 642 4.67 23.10 10.84
CA GLN A 642 4.18 23.25 9.47
C GLN A 642 3.76 24.70 9.21
N LEU A 643 3.95 25.16 7.97
CA LEU A 643 3.38 26.42 7.50
C LEU A 643 1.85 26.31 7.40
N SER A 644 1.16 27.27 8.00
CA SER A 644 -0.31 27.32 8.03
C SER A 644 -0.93 27.88 6.75
N VAL A 645 -0.10 28.33 5.80
CA VAL A 645 -0.53 28.96 4.54
C VAL A 645 0.13 28.28 3.34
N PRO A 646 -0.59 28.02 2.24
CA PRO A 646 0.00 27.52 1.01
C PRO A 646 1.03 28.51 0.43
N ARG A 647 2.17 28.02 -0.07
CA ARG A 647 3.15 28.84 -0.80
C ARG A 647 2.46 29.49 -2.00
N THR A 648 2.46 30.82 -2.08
CA THR A 648 2.09 31.53 -3.31
C THR A 648 3.34 31.70 -4.17
N GLN A 649 3.43 31.01 -5.30
CA GLN A 649 4.43 31.34 -6.32
C GLN A 649 4.02 32.69 -6.96
N GLY A 650 4.56 33.76 -6.41
CA GLY A 650 4.43 35.13 -6.92
C GLY A 650 5.60 36.03 -6.50
N GLY A 651 6.70 35.42 -6.02
CA GLY A 651 7.92 36.11 -5.67
C GLY A 651 8.92 36.03 -6.82
N VAL A 652 9.46 37.17 -7.21
CA VAL A 652 10.59 37.33 -8.13
C VAL A 652 11.69 36.31 -7.81
N PRO A 653 12.30 35.64 -8.80
CA PRO A 653 13.37 34.67 -8.55
C PRO A 653 14.50 35.34 -7.75
N PRO A 654 15.14 34.63 -6.79
CA PRO A 654 16.28 35.17 -6.06
C PRO A 654 17.38 35.54 -7.07
N PRO A 655 18.10 36.65 -6.85
CA PRO A 655 19.23 36.98 -7.70
C PRO A 655 20.23 35.83 -7.63
N HIS A 656 20.64 35.34 -8.81
CA HIS A 656 21.64 34.29 -8.95
C HIS A 656 22.81 34.54 -7.99
N SER A 657 22.96 33.67 -6.99
CA SER A 657 24.15 33.62 -6.17
C SER A 657 25.35 33.32 -7.09
N PRO A 658 26.48 34.04 -6.95
CA PRO A 658 27.61 33.87 -7.84
C PRO A 658 28.17 32.47 -7.68
N ARG A 659 28.35 31.78 -8.81
CA ARG A 659 29.03 30.49 -8.91
C ARG A 659 30.35 30.55 -8.13
N LEU A 660 30.44 29.85 -7.01
CA LEU A 660 31.71 29.53 -6.39
C LEU A 660 32.51 28.67 -7.38
N SER A 661 33.68 29.19 -7.75
CA SER A 661 34.60 28.59 -8.71
C SER A 661 35.12 27.23 -8.24
N ALA A 662 35.41 26.36 -9.20
CA ALA A 662 35.76 24.94 -9.06
C ALA A 662 37.12 24.62 -8.37
N HIS A 663 37.53 25.35 -7.34
CA HIS A 663 38.84 25.16 -6.68
C HIS A 663 38.81 24.61 -5.25
N GLU A 664 37.66 24.30 -4.66
CA GLU A 664 37.55 23.79 -3.28
C GLU A 664 36.88 22.39 -3.20
N ARG A 665 37.33 21.44 -4.03
CA ARG A 665 36.89 20.02 -3.98
C ARG A 665 38.01 19.02 -3.67
N HIS A 666 39.10 19.42 -3.03
CA HIS A 666 40.16 18.50 -2.61
C HIS A 666 40.61 18.79 -1.18
N ALA A 667 39.88 18.26 -0.19
CA ALA A 667 40.42 17.84 1.11
C ALA A 667 39.30 17.23 1.96
N GLU A 668 38.90 15.99 1.68
CA GLU A 668 38.18 15.15 2.65
C GLU A 668 38.36 13.67 2.29
N HIS A 669 39.64 13.26 2.31
CA HIS A 669 40.07 11.87 2.43
C HIS A 669 41.35 11.89 3.26
N ALA A 670 41.19 11.98 4.59
CA ALA A 670 42.11 11.49 5.63
C ALA A 670 41.72 12.11 6.98
N CYS A 671 40.83 11.46 7.73
CA CYS A 671 41.08 11.01 9.10
C CYS A 671 39.98 10.07 9.57
#